data_AF-A0A973GW03-F1
#
_entry.id   AF-A0A973GW03-F1
#
_cell.length_a   1.000
_cell.length_b   1.000
_cell.length_c   1.000
_cell.angle_alpha   90.00
_cell.angle_beta   90.00
_cell.angle_gamma   90.00
#
_symmetry.space_group_name_H-M   'P 1'
#
loop_
_entity.id
_entity.type
_entity.pdbx_description
1 polymer ?
#
loop_
_entity_poly.entity_id
_entity_poly.type
_entity_poly.pdbx_seq_one_letter_code
_entity_poly.pdbx_strand_id
1 'polypeptide(L)'
;PPQRERGAGGGEGLSQLSLLDDAAFAGAMMSAVGSMWLIEGSAGRTVGEVKEQERIYETVRAGLSERFAVHADLATAAGFGAAPERGLWRALADYSAKREGGAFATPAFERPLEQLRALREGQRFFHWDLEFPEVFYDRHGRPLGDGAGFDAVIGNPPYVRQEQLSPLKPFFQQAYAETYSGTADLFVYFFHQGVKLLREGGVLGYIASNSWLRANYATPLRAFMREQITVAQLIDLGDNRVFADAPDVYPAIQIVRKSAPPDDHTAQAATFSRGEGVKAFERQVEAKLSPVSIHDQQDSGWQLGGDAGRAILRKLMGTGMSLEQRVAGRLYRGILTGLNEAFIIDQQTRDRLIAADPACAVRLKPVWRGEDLNPWCQENEGRWLLVLPARWTTQNLGDIRDEALAWAGLVQHYPALAAHLAPFADAACKRLDKGEFWWELRSCDYYAEFDQPKIVWPDIAKYPRFSWDDTGGYTNDKGFFVVPDSPYLLGVLQSRAIWLCISHLCVPLGERMGTVRYQQKRQFISRLPIPDAPEAERQAIGELAMTITGEARARYGLHRRVRNRTVSDLGAAGKGLNQRLTAWWDLDLPAFRAEVQKVFRRDIALKDRDDWEAWLGAQRERHRQHTAAIIAGEIELNRRVYQLFELSAEEIRLIEQSTKYQYGEV
;
A
#
# COMPACT_ATOMS: atom_id res chain seq x y z
N PRO A 1 -23.53 11.78 29.24
CA PRO A 1 -23.63 11.23 30.61
C PRO A 1 -23.98 9.73 30.58
N PRO A 2 -23.10 8.87 31.11
CA PRO A 2 -23.27 8.40 32.48
C PRO A 2 -21.98 8.48 33.32
N GLN A 3 -22.18 8.50 34.64
CA GLN A 3 -21.18 8.59 35.70
C GLN A 3 -20.32 7.31 35.77
N ARG A 4 -19.00 7.47 35.89
CA ARG A 4 -18.08 6.41 36.34
C ARG A 4 -17.51 6.77 37.71
N GLU A 5 -17.63 5.79 38.60
CA GLU A 5 -17.23 5.77 39.99
C GLU A 5 -15.73 6.06 40.16
N ARG A 6 -15.40 6.93 41.12
CA ARG A 6 -14.01 7.12 41.60
C ARG A 6 -13.69 5.99 42.57
N GLY A 7 -13.02 4.96 42.07
CA GLY A 7 -12.32 3.99 42.91
C GLY A 7 -11.10 4.64 43.57
N ALA A 8 -11.10 4.65 44.90
CA ALA A 8 -9.96 5.03 45.72
C ALA A 8 -8.84 3.98 45.55
N GLY A 9 -7.75 4.37 44.89
CA GLY A 9 -6.50 3.62 44.79
C GLY A 9 -5.34 4.60 44.93
N GLY A 10 -4.73 4.62 46.11
CA GLY A 10 -3.62 5.50 46.46
C GLY A 10 -2.40 5.23 45.57
N GLY A 11 -2.04 6.25 44.80
CA GLY A 11 -0.76 6.41 44.15
C GLY A 11 -0.55 7.90 44.00
N GLU A 12 0.13 8.52 44.96
CA GLU A 12 0.56 9.92 44.87
C GLU A 12 1.59 10.04 43.73
N GLY A 13 1.06 10.19 42.51
CA GLY A 13 1.83 10.49 41.33
C GLY A 13 2.09 11.99 41.28
N LEU A 14 3.31 12.41 41.62
CA LEU A 14 3.82 13.70 41.18
C LEU A 14 3.99 13.64 39.65
N SER A 15 2.90 13.94 38.94
CA SER A 15 2.92 14.30 37.51
C SER A 15 3.49 15.71 37.38
N GLN A 16 3.69 16.20 36.14
CA GLN A 16 4.09 17.58 35.85
C GLN A 16 3.22 18.62 36.59
N LEU A 17 2.00 18.25 36.98
CA LEU A 17 1.09 19.03 37.84
C LEU A 17 1.66 19.35 39.23
N SER A 18 2.59 18.57 39.80
CA SER A 18 3.11 18.86 41.14
C SER A 18 4.10 20.02 41.21
N LEU A 19 4.64 20.47 40.07
CA LEU A 19 5.38 21.72 40.00
C LEU A 19 4.45 22.94 40.06
N LEU A 20 3.20 22.78 39.60
CA LEU A 20 2.22 23.87 39.54
C LEU A 20 1.65 24.24 40.91
N ASP A 21 1.76 23.33 41.89
CA ASP A 21 1.36 23.55 43.28
C ASP A 21 2.49 24.20 44.12
N ASP A 22 3.69 24.40 43.56
CA ASP A 22 4.79 25.11 44.22
C ASP A 22 4.60 26.63 44.07
N ALA A 23 4.38 27.33 45.18
CA ALA A 23 4.22 28.78 45.20
C ALA A 23 5.43 29.53 44.60
N ALA A 24 6.63 28.97 44.68
CA ALA A 24 7.83 29.53 44.06
C ALA A 24 7.82 29.37 42.54
N PHE A 25 7.24 28.28 42.03
CA PHE A 25 7.03 28.07 40.59
C PHE A 25 5.98 29.05 40.06
N ALA A 26 4.80 29.11 40.69
CA ALA A 26 3.75 30.04 40.29
C ALA A 26 4.22 31.52 40.30
N GLY A 27 4.99 31.92 41.30
CA GLY A 27 5.58 33.26 41.36
C GLY A 27 6.61 33.54 40.26
N ALA A 28 7.45 32.55 39.93
CA ALA A 28 8.41 32.68 38.83
C ALA A 28 7.72 32.72 37.46
N MET A 29 6.69 31.87 37.25
CA MET A 29 5.85 31.89 36.06
C MET A 29 5.12 33.23 35.89
N MET A 30 4.56 33.78 36.98
CA MET A 30 3.94 35.11 36.96
C MET A 30 4.94 36.19 36.50
N SER A 31 6.16 36.17 37.02
CA SER A 31 7.23 37.11 36.61
C SER A 31 7.64 36.91 35.15
N ALA A 32 7.68 35.65 34.68
CA ALA A 32 8.00 35.28 33.31
C ALA A 32 6.98 35.86 32.33
N VAL A 33 5.72 35.47 32.51
CA VAL A 33 4.61 35.83 31.64
C VAL A 33 4.40 37.34 31.65
N GLY A 34 4.52 37.98 32.82
CA GLY A 34 4.48 39.43 32.93
C GLY A 34 5.55 40.13 32.11
N SER A 35 6.78 39.60 32.06
CA SER A 35 7.87 40.15 31.26
C SER A 35 7.68 39.90 29.76
N MET A 36 7.14 38.74 29.38
CA MET A 36 6.85 38.40 27.99
C MET A 36 5.71 39.23 27.40
N TRP A 37 4.69 39.57 28.20
CA TRP A 37 3.65 40.52 27.79
C TRP A 37 4.17 41.95 27.58
N LEU A 38 5.20 42.38 28.34
CA LEU A 38 5.86 43.66 28.09
C LEU A 38 6.58 43.66 26.73
N ILE A 39 7.13 42.51 26.33
CA ILE A 39 7.72 42.32 25.00
C ILE A 39 6.62 42.43 23.92
N GLU A 40 5.51 41.70 24.05
CA GLU A 40 4.38 41.76 23.10
C GLU A 40 3.78 43.17 22.97
N GLY A 41 3.70 43.92 24.08
CA GLY A 41 3.21 45.28 24.10
C GLY A 41 4.20 46.34 23.58
N SER A 42 5.45 45.97 23.33
CA SER A 42 6.49 46.88 22.85
C SER A 42 6.55 46.94 21.32
N ALA A 43 6.86 48.11 20.77
CA ALA A 43 6.90 48.31 19.32
C ALA A 43 8.14 47.63 18.72
N GLY A 44 7.95 46.62 17.86
CA GLY A 44 9.01 45.99 17.05
C GLY A 44 9.16 46.64 15.66
N ARG A 45 9.27 47.97 15.60
CA ARG A 45 9.27 48.73 14.33
C ARG A 45 10.66 48.84 13.69
N THR A 46 11.71 48.56 14.44
CA THR A 46 13.10 48.58 13.99
C THR A 46 13.82 47.27 14.33
N VAL A 47 14.88 46.95 13.57
CA VAL A 47 15.75 45.79 13.86
C VAL A 47 16.37 45.88 15.27
N GLY A 48 16.68 47.09 15.74
CA GLY A 48 17.21 47.31 17.08
C GLY A 48 16.19 46.96 18.17
N GLU A 49 14.94 47.36 18.00
CA GLU A 49 13.84 47.00 18.90
C GLU A 49 13.60 45.49 18.93
N VAL A 50 13.58 44.83 17.77
CA VAL A 50 13.41 43.37 17.69
C VAL A 50 14.55 42.63 18.40
N LYS A 51 15.81 43.05 18.21
CA LYS A 51 16.95 42.44 18.91
C LYS A 51 16.92 42.64 20.42
N GLU A 52 16.42 43.78 20.88
CA GLU A 52 16.26 44.00 22.32
C GLU A 52 15.12 43.14 22.88
N GLN A 53 14.02 42.99 22.15
CA GLN A 53 12.94 42.05 22.49
C GLN A 53 13.45 40.61 22.58
N GLU A 54 14.25 40.14 21.60
CA GLU A 54 14.91 38.83 21.63
C GLU A 54 15.79 38.67 22.88
N ARG A 55 16.62 39.68 23.19
CA ARG A 55 17.51 39.64 24.36
C ARG A 55 16.73 39.57 25.68
N ILE A 56 15.66 40.34 25.83
CA ILE A 56 14.80 40.30 27.01
C ILE A 56 14.11 38.94 27.10
N TYR A 57 13.58 38.43 25.99
CA TYR A 57 12.95 37.11 25.92
C TYR A 57 13.90 36.00 26.36
N GLU A 58 15.13 35.99 25.82
CA GLU A 58 16.17 35.03 26.19
C GLU A 58 16.55 35.13 27.66
N THR A 59 16.64 36.35 28.21
CA THR A 59 16.97 36.56 29.63
C THR A 59 15.87 35.99 30.54
N VAL A 60 14.60 36.25 30.21
CA VAL A 60 13.45 35.72 30.96
C VAL A 60 13.41 34.20 30.87
N ARG A 61 13.55 33.66 29.65
CA ARG A 61 13.53 32.22 29.40
C ARG A 61 14.68 31.51 30.10
N ALA A 62 15.90 32.03 30.01
CA ALA A 62 17.07 31.45 30.70
C ALA A 62 16.83 31.37 32.21
N GLY A 63 16.31 32.44 32.83
CA GLY A 63 16.02 32.46 34.27
C GLY A 63 14.97 31.43 34.72
N LEU A 64 13.99 31.08 33.87
CA LEU A 64 13.02 30.02 34.17
C LEU A 64 13.57 28.63 33.89
N SER A 65 14.17 28.44 32.72
CA SER A 65 14.71 27.15 32.32
C SER A 65 15.85 26.72 33.24
N GLU A 66 16.75 27.61 33.66
CA GLU A 66 17.80 27.26 34.63
C GLU A 66 17.21 26.80 35.98
N ARG A 67 16.17 27.48 36.46
CA ARG A 67 15.60 27.22 37.78
C ARG A 67 14.72 25.97 37.84
N PHE A 68 13.98 25.64 36.77
CA PHE A 68 12.99 24.56 36.79
C PHE A 68 13.25 23.44 35.77
N ALA A 69 14.20 23.58 34.85
CA ALA A 69 14.48 22.51 33.89
C ALA A 69 14.91 21.23 34.59
N VAL A 70 15.65 21.28 35.71
CA VAL A 70 16.06 20.05 36.41
C VAL A 70 14.86 19.19 36.83
N HIS A 71 13.77 19.83 37.29
CA HIS A 71 12.55 19.10 37.63
C HIS A 71 11.87 18.47 36.39
N ALA A 72 11.76 19.24 35.30
CA ALA A 72 11.18 18.76 34.04
C ALA A 72 12.06 17.67 33.38
N ASP A 73 13.38 17.81 33.47
CA ASP A 73 14.38 16.88 32.99
C ASP A 73 14.30 15.57 33.77
N LEU A 74 14.18 15.61 35.11
CA LEU A 74 14.00 14.41 35.94
C LEU A 74 12.72 13.66 35.60
N ALA A 75 11.61 14.38 35.41
CA ALA A 75 10.34 13.81 34.99
C ALA A 75 10.46 13.10 33.62
N THR A 76 11.14 13.74 32.66
CA THR A 76 11.35 13.20 31.33
C THR A 76 12.31 12.01 31.35
N ALA A 77 13.38 12.08 32.14
CA ALA A 77 14.37 11.01 32.32
C ALA A 77 13.74 9.73 32.90
N ALA A 78 12.65 9.84 33.67
CA ALA A 78 11.91 8.69 34.17
C ALA A 78 11.30 7.86 33.02
N GLY A 79 10.85 8.53 31.94
CA GLY A 79 10.36 7.87 30.73
C GLY A 79 11.44 7.06 29.98
N PHE A 80 12.72 7.40 30.19
CA PHE A 80 13.88 6.66 29.67
C PHE A 80 14.42 5.60 30.64
N GLY A 81 13.79 5.42 31.82
CA GLY A 81 14.29 4.53 32.86
C GLY A 81 15.62 4.98 33.48
N ALA A 82 15.97 6.27 33.34
CA ALA A 82 17.26 6.83 33.74
C ALA A 82 17.16 7.85 34.90
N ALA A 83 15.95 8.11 35.42
CA ALA A 83 15.79 9.02 36.55
C ALA A 83 16.23 8.38 37.87
N PRO A 84 16.84 9.15 38.79
CA PRO A 84 17.10 8.72 40.16
C PRO A 84 15.78 8.48 40.92
N GLU A 85 15.86 7.88 42.11
CA GLU A 85 14.68 7.64 42.95
C GLU A 85 13.89 8.93 43.18
N ARG A 86 12.55 8.85 43.06
CA ARG A 86 11.66 10.04 43.16
C ARG A 86 11.86 10.84 44.45
N GLY A 87 12.18 10.19 45.56
CA GLY A 87 12.46 10.86 46.84
C GLY A 87 13.65 11.83 46.80
N LEU A 88 14.56 11.68 45.83
CA LEU A 88 15.75 12.53 45.66
C LEU A 88 15.52 13.73 44.75
N TRP A 89 14.40 13.80 44.02
CA TRP A 89 14.21 14.79 42.97
C TRP A 89 14.22 16.23 43.48
N ARG A 90 13.53 16.49 44.60
CA ARG A 90 13.52 17.80 45.24
C ARG A 90 14.91 18.21 45.74
N ALA A 91 15.62 17.28 46.39
CA ALA A 91 16.97 17.52 46.87
C ALA A 91 17.95 17.84 45.73
N LEU A 92 17.84 17.14 44.60
CA LEU A 92 18.66 17.37 43.41
C LEU A 92 18.38 18.73 42.76
N ALA A 93 17.11 19.11 42.65
CA ALA A 93 16.73 20.42 42.09
C ALA A 93 17.15 21.58 43.00
N ASP A 94 16.89 21.48 44.31
CA ASP A 94 17.33 22.46 45.32
C ASP A 94 18.85 22.58 45.34
N TYR A 95 19.57 21.46 45.20
CA TYR A 95 21.01 21.44 45.10
C TYR A 95 21.51 22.13 43.83
N SER A 96 20.91 21.83 42.66
CA SER A 96 21.31 22.45 41.38
C SER A 96 21.21 23.98 41.45
N ALA A 97 20.08 24.50 41.96
CA ALA A 97 19.88 25.94 42.10
C ALA A 97 20.90 26.59 43.06
N LYS A 98 21.24 25.93 44.18
CA LYS A 98 22.28 26.42 45.11
C LYS A 98 23.69 26.33 44.52
N ARG A 99 23.94 25.29 43.71
CA ARG A 99 25.25 25.04 43.09
C ARG A 99 25.59 26.11 42.06
N GLU A 100 24.62 26.55 41.27
CA GLU A 100 24.75 27.70 40.35
C GLU A 100 24.97 29.03 41.10
N GLY A 101 24.40 29.17 42.30
CA GLY A 101 24.67 30.28 43.22
C GLY A 101 26.02 30.23 43.96
N GLY A 102 26.91 29.29 43.61
CA GLY A 102 28.28 29.20 44.17
C GLY A 102 28.44 28.29 45.40
N ALA A 103 27.45 27.46 45.74
CA ALA A 103 27.58 26.50 46.85
C ALA A 103 28.64 25.40 46.58
N PHE A 104 29.18 24.81 47.65
CA PHE A 104 30.16 23.72 47.57
C PHE A 104 29.60 22.46 46.88
N ALA A 105 30.45 21.80 46.10
CA ALA A 105 30.10 20.56 45.40
C ALA A 105 29.81 19.42 46.39
N THR A 106 28.69 18.72 46.19
CA THR A 106 28.33 17.47 46.88
C THR A 106 28.45 16.32 45.89
N PRO A 107 29.51 15.50 45.94
CA PRO A 107 29.79 14.46 44.93
C PRO A 107 28.63 13.48 44.67
N ALA A 108 27.80 13.21 45.68
CA ALA A 108 26.63 12.33 45.57
C ALA A 108 25.52 12.90 44.66
N PHE A 109 25.43 14.23 44.52
CA PHE A 109 24.43 14.90 43.68
C PHE A 109 25.01 15.37 42.33
N GLU A 110 26.32 15.59 42.24
CA GLU A 110 26.98 15.93 40.97
C GLU A 110 26.81 14.81 39.93
N ARG A 111 27.07 13.55 40.30
CA ARG A 111 27.02 12.44 39.34
C ARG A 111 25.62 12.23 38.73
N PRO A 112 24.50 12.18 39.50
CA PRO A 112 23.16 12.13 38.93
C PRO A 112 22.83 13.32 38.04
N LEU A 113 23.27 14.53 38.38
CA LEU A 113 23.04 15.73 37.57
C LEU A 113 23.86 15.74 36.28
N GLU A 114 25.10 15.26 36.29
CA GLU A 114 25.92 15.05 35.09
C GLU A 114 25.25 14.04 34.14
N GLN A 115 24.73 12.93 34.67
CA GLN A 115 23.99 11.94 33.90
C GLN A 115 22.71 12.52 33.30
N LEU A 116 21.98 13.31 34.09
CA LEU A 116 20.77 13.99 33.62
C LEU A 116 21.08 15.00 32.51
N ARG A 117 22.14 15.80 32.65
CA ARG A 117 22.60 16.77 31.64
C ARG A 117 23.01 16.05 30.35
N ALA A 118 23.80 14.98 30.45
CA ALA A 118 24.21 14.18 29.29
C ALA A 118 22.99 13.57 28.57
N LEU A 119 22.00 13.09 29.32
CA LEU A 119 20.76 12.56 28.73
C LEU A 119 19.94 13.66 28.05
N ARG A 120 19.77 14.82 28.71
CA ARG A 120 19.09 15.99 28.16
C ARG A 120 19.72 16.45 26.86
N GLU A 121 21.04 16.54 26.80
CA GLU A 121 21.78 16.95 25.60
C GLU A 121 21.65 15.89 24.49
N GLY A 122 21.85 14.61 24.85
CA GLY A 122 21.78 13.50 23.90
C GLY A 122 20.39 13.27 23.30
N GLN A 123 19.33 13.46 24.09
CA GLN A 123 17.94 13.28 23.67
C GLN A 123 17.23 14.60 23.33
N ARG A 124 17.92 15.74 23.49
CA ARG A 124 17.43 17.10 23.19
C ARG A 124 16.09 17.39 23.87
N PHE A 125 16.04 17.27 25.19
CA PHE A 125 14.82 17.56 25.95
C PHE A 125 14.31 18.98 25.65
N PHE A 126 12.99 19.11 25.52
CA PHE A 126 12.32 20.35 25.17
C PHE A 126 10.99 20.42 25.92
N HIS A 127 10.83 21.45 26.76
CA HIS A 127 9.70 21.56 27.68
C HIS A 127 8.83 22.76 27.31
N TRP A 128 7.74 22.54 26.59
CA TRP A 128 6.89 23.60 26.03
C TRP A 128 6.44 24.64 27.07
N ASP A 129 6.00 24.20 28.25
CA ASP A 129 5.57 25.06 29.36
C ASP A 129 6.68 26.02 29.88
N LEU A 130 7.95 25.64 29.76
CA LEU A 130 9.09 26.46 30.18
C LEU A 130 9.64 27.33 29.05
N GLU A 131 9.56 26.83 27.82
CA GLU A 131 10.07 27.53 26.63
C GLU A 131 9.10 28.61 26.14
N PHE A 132 7.80 28.42 26.36
CA PHE A 132 6.70 29.32 25.98
C PHE A 132 5.64 29.46 27.10
N PRO A 133 6.02 29.95 28.29
CA PRO A 133 5.11 30.02 29.43
C PRO A 133 3.85 30.87 29.17
N GLU A 134 3.96 31.92 28.35
CA GLU A 134 2.85 32.79 27.93
C GLU A 134 1.77 32.08 27.11
N VAL A 135 2.10 30.95 26.49
CA VAL A 135 1.18 30.14 25.69
C VAL A 135 0.31 29.22 26.58
N PHE A 136 0.79 28.89 27.77
CA PHE A 136 0.14 27.91 28.65
C PHE A 136 -0.38 28.51 29.97
N TYR A 137 0.11 29.69 30.37
CA TYR A 137 -0.19 30.31 31.66
C TYR A 137 -0.65 31.78 31.50
N ASP A 138 -1.54 32.21 32.39
CA ASP A 138 -1.99 33.60 32.48
C ASP A 138 -0.95 34.50 33.16
N ARG A 139 -1.20 35.81 33.15
CA ARG A 139 -0.34 36.83 33.81
C ARG A 139 -0.17 36.66 35.33
N HIS A 140 -0.95 35.77 35.95
CA HIS A 140 -0.87 35.43 37.37
C HIS A 140 -0.14 34.09 37.59
N GLY A 141 0.44 33.50 36.54
CA GLY A 141 1.14 32.23 36.60
C GLY A 141 0.21 31.01 36.71
N ARG A 142 -1.08 31.16 36.38
CA ARG A 142 -2.07 30.07 36.47
C ARG A 142 -2.30 29.44 35.10
N PRO A 143 -2.50 28.12 34.99
CA PRO A 143 -2.78 27.47 33.70
C PRO A 143 -4.01 28.07 32.99
N LEU A 144 -3.93 28.22 31.67
CA LEU A 144 -5.01 28.77 30.85
C LEU A 144 -6.17 27.79 30.59
N GLY A 145 -6.05 26.53 31.04
CA GLY A 145 -7.06 25.49 30.80
C GLY A 145 -7.26 25.23 29.30
N ASP A 146 -8.50 25.29 28.82
CA ASP A 146 -8.83 25.09 27.40
C ASP A 146 -8.24 26.18 26.47
N GLY A 147 -7.87 27.33 27.05
CA GLY A 147 -7.16 28.40 26.35
C GLY A 147 -5.65 28.18 26.20
N ALA A 148 -5.08 27.15 26.84
CA ALA A 148 -3.66 26.84 26.78
C ALA A 148 -3.28 26.19 25.45
N GLY A 149 -2.17 26.64 24.85
CA GLY A 149 -1.65 26.12 23.59
C GLY A 149 -1.63 27.14 22.45
N PHE A 150 -1.05 26.75 21.32
CA PHE A 150 -0.82 27.63 20.18
C PHE A 150 -2.08 27.84 19.34
N ASP A 151 -2.21 29.03 18.74
CA ASP A 151 -3.22 29.32 17.71
C ASP A 151 -3.06 28.45 16.48
N ALA A 152 -1.81 28.20 16.07
CA ALA A 152 -1.50 27.41 14.91
C ALA A 152 -0.23 26.57 15.10
N VAL A 153 -0.25 25.36 14.55
CA VAL A 153 0.91 24.45 14.48
C VAL A 153 1.11 24.03 13.03
N ILE A 154 2.24 24.43 12.43
CA ILE A 154 2.52 24.23 11.01
C ILE A 154 3.83 23.47 10.87
N GLY A 155 3.90 22.49 9.98
CA GLY A 155 5.13 21.73 9.82
C GLY A 155 5.09 20.59 8.80
N ASN A 156 6.25 19.97 8.65
CA ASN A 156 6.46 18.76 7.87
C ASN A 156 7.03 17.68 8.81
N PRO A 157 6.17 16.89 9.49
CA PRO A 157 6.62 15.88 10.45
C PRO A 157 7.57 14.85 9.82
N PRO A 158 8.43 14.20 10.62
CA PRO A 158 9.37 13.20 10.12
C PRO A 158 8.67 11.90 9.68
N TYR A 159 9.21 11.28 8.63
CA TYR A 159 8.73 10.03 8.03
C TYR A 159 9.69 8.91 8.45
N VAL A 160 9.32 8.15 9.48
CA VAL A 160 10.18 7.13 10.10
C VAL A 160 9.38 5.86 10.32
N ARG A 161 9.82 4.80 9.63
CA ARG A 161 9.14 3.50 9.66
C ARG A 161 9.19 2.86 11.04
N GLN A 162 8.12 2.13 11.35
CA GLN A 162 7.87 1.51 12.66
C GLN A 162 9.00 0.59 13.18
N GLU A 163 9.78 -0.04 12.30
CA GLU A 163 10.90 -0.90 12.70
C GLU A 163 11.95 -0.14 13.51
N GLN A 164 12.16 1.15 13.19
CA GLN A 164 13.12 2.03 13.86
C GLN A 164 12.59 2.61 15.18
N LEU A 165 11.29 2.42 15.47
CA LEU A 165 10.62 3.01 16.64
C LEU A 165 10.48 2.04 17.82
N SER A 166 10.93 0.79 17.66
CA SER A 166 10.66 -0.32 18.59
C SER A 166 10.92 0.01 20.08
N PRO A 167 12.04 0.65 20.48
CA PRO A 167 12.30 0.97 21.88
C PRO A 167 11.30 1.97 22.50
N LEU A 168 10.68 2.84 21.68
CA LEU A 168 9.80 3.92 22.13
C LEU A 168 8.31 3.55 22.07
N LYS A 169 7.97 2.36 21.56
CA LYS A 169 6.56 1.93 21.42
C LYS A 169 5.76 1.95 22.72
N PRO A 170 6.29 1.54 23.90
CA PRO A 170 5.55 1.65 25.15
C PRO A 170 5.20 3.10 25.51
N PHE A 171 6.13 4.02 25.30
CA PHE A 171 5.89 5.45 25.51
C PHE A 171 4.80 5.97 24.56
N PHE A 172 4.88 5.65 23.27
CA PHE A 172 3.86 6.09 22.31
C PHE A 172 2.47 5.55 22.62
N GLN A 173 2.38 4.31 23.09
CA GLN A 173 1.11 3.71 23.50
C GLN A 173 0.49 4.45 24.69
N GLN A 174 1.31 4.86 25.64
CA GLN A 174 0.86 5.59 26.83
C GLN A 174 0.53 7.06 26.51
N ALA A 175 1.35 7.73 25.71
CA ALA A 175 1.25 9.16 25.45
C ALA A 175 0.18 9.54 24.39
N TYR A 176 -0.14 8.61 23.49
CA TYR A 176 -0.97 8.81 22.29
C TYR A 176 -1.97 7.67 22.07
N ALA A 177 -2.60 7.18 23.14
CA ALA A 177 -3.44 5.97 23.13
C ALA A 177 -4.54 5.98 22.06
N GLU A 178 -5.14 7.14 21.80
CA GLU A 178 -6.25 7.36 20.87
C GLU A 178 -5.84 7.16 19.41
N THR A 179 -4.56 7.37 19.08
CA THR A 179 -4.05 7.23 17.70
C THR A 179 -3.01 6.11 17.58
N TYR A 180 -2.73 5.38 18.66
CA TYR A 180 -1.63 4.43 18.72
C TYR A 180 -1.85 3.20 17.82
N SER A 181 -0.80 2.84 17.09
CA SER A 181 -0.69 1.54 16.44
C SER A 181 0.77 1.11 16.40
N GLY A 182 1.03 -0.15 16.78
CA GLY A 182 2.40 -0.70 16.84
C GLY A 182 3.13 -0.74 15.49
N THR A 183 2.41 -0.51 14.38
CA THR A 183 2.95 -0.45 13.01
C THR A 183 2.82 0.94 12.37
N ALA A 184 2.45 1.96 13.14
CA ALA A 184 2.35 3.33 12.65
C ALA A 184 3.72 3.95 12.36
N ASP A 185 3.71 4.84 11.36
CA ASP A 185 4.82 5.72 11.02
C ASP A 185 4.91 6.88 12.03
N LEU A 186 6.10 7.43 12.27
CA LEU A 186 6.33 8.42 13.35
C LEU A 186 5.48 9.69 13.20
N PHE A 187 5.14 10.09 11.97
CA PHE A 187 4.33 11.28 11.73
C PHE A 187 2.94 11.20 12.39
N VAL A 188 2.39 10.00 12.64
CA VAL A 188 1.10 9.82 13.32
C VAL A 188 1.16 10.38 14.75
N TYR A 189 2.25 10.10 15.46
CA TYR A 189 2.46 10.58 16.82
C TYR A 189 2.78 12.08 16.84
N PHE A 190 3.52 12.57 15.85
CA PHE A 190 3.73 14.01 15.68
C PHE A 190 2.42 14.76 15.41
N PHE A 191 1.54 14.19 14.57
CA PHE A 191 0.23 14.75 14.30
C PHE A 191 -0.60 14.86 15.58
N HIS A 192 -0.66 13.78 16.37
CA HIS A 192 -1.34 13.80 17.67
C HIS A 192 -0.73 14.87 18.59
N GLN A 193 0.60 14.88 18.75
CA GLN A 193 1.28 15.86 19.60
C GLN A 193 1.03 17.30 19.14
N GLY A 194 1.03 17.56 17.83
CA GLY A 194 0.70 18.87 17.27
C GLY A 194 -0.71 19.32 17.66
N VAL A 195 -1.69 18.42 17.63
CA VAL A 195 -3.06 18.70 18.10
C VAL A 195 -3.08 18.94 19.61
N LYS A 196 -2.32 18.20 20.43
CA LYS A 196 -2.25 18.45 21.88
C LYS A 196 -1.72 19.85 22.20
N LEU A 197 -0.75 20.33 21.42
CA LEU A 197 -0.14 21.65 21.58
C LEU A 197 -1.04 22.81 21.13
N LEU A 198 -2.10 22.57 20.39
CA LEU A 198 -3.07 23.62 20.03
C LEU A 198 -3.95 23.99 21.23
N ARG A 199 -4.34 25.26 21.31
CA ARG A 199 -5.50 25.67 22.12
C ARG A 199 -6.81 25.21 21.48
N GLU A 200 -7.91 25.23 22.23
CA GLU A 200 -9.23 24.95 21.65
C GLU A 200 -9.54 25.92 20.50
N GLY A 201 -10.00 25.37 19.37
CA GLY A 201 -10.24 26.08 18.12
C GLY A 201 -8.98 26.43 17.31
N GLY A 202 -7.77 26.12 17.81
CA GLY A 202 -6.51 26.30 17.08
C GLY A 202 -6.41 25.40 15.84
N VAL A 203 -5.52 25.74 14.90
CA VAL A 203 -5.42 25.09 13.59
C VAL A 203 -4.06 24.44 13.37
N LEU A 204 -4.06 23.17 12.97
CA LEU A 204 -2.86 22.44 12.57
C LEU A 204 -2.84 22.29 11.05
N GLY A 205 -1.69 22.59 10.44
CA GLY A 205 -1.43 22.43 9.01
C GLY A 205 -0.16 21.64 8.77
N TYR A 206 -0.29 20.34 8.50
CA TYR A 206 0.87 19.45 8.28
C TYR A 206 0.95 18.91 6.85
N ILE A 207 2.19 18.78 6.38
CA ILE A 207 2.52 18.00 5.18
C ILE A 207 2.96 16.61 5.66
N ALA A 208 2.13 15.60 5.49
CA ALA A 208 2.43 14.22 5.91
C ALA A 208 2.13 13.22 4.79
N SER A 209 2.46 11.94 4.99
CA SER A 209 2.16 10.91 4.00
C SER A 209 0.66 10.71 3.80
N ASN A 210 0.17 10.65 2.57
CA ASN A 210 -1.22 10.31 2.26
C ASN A 210 -1.59 8.85 2.61
N SER A 211 -0.61 8.03 3.00
CA SER A 211 -0.82 6.60 3.30
C SER A 211 -1.80 6.38 4.45
N TRP A 212 -1.93 7.32 5.40
CA TRP A 212 -2.90 7.22 6.49
C TRP A 212 -4.36 7.19 5.99
N LEU A 213 -4.64 7.67 4.77
CA LEU A 213 -5.97 7.57 4.18
C LEU A 213 -6.40 6.11 3.98
N ARG A 214 -5.46 5.18 3.77
CA ARG A 214 -5.77 3.78 3.39
C ARG A 214 -5.13 2.73 4.29
N ALA A 215 -4.05 3.04 5.00
CA ALA A 215 -3.30 2.05 5.75
C ALA A 215 -4.05 1.58 7.01
N ASN A 216 -4.01 0.26 7.29
CA ASN A 216 -4.65 -0.32 8.47
C ASN A 216 -4.12 0.26 9.79
N TYR A 217 -2.82 0.59 9.85
CA TYR A 217 -2.21 1.16 11.06
C TYR A 217 -2.85 2.50 11.46
N ALA A 218 -3.44 3.24 10.51
CA ALA A 218 -4.03 4.55 10.72
C ALA A 218 -5.52 4.50 11.07
N THR A 219 -6.10 3.32 11.32
CA THR A 219 -7.50 3.19 11.77
C THR A 219 -7.79 4.03 13.03
N PRO A 220 -6.93 4.01 14.08
CA PRO A 220 -7.13 4.86 15.26
C PRO A 220 -7.02 6.35 14.93
N LEU A 221 -6.06 6.74 14.07
CA LEU A 221 -5.93 8.13 13.61
C LEU A 221 -7.18 8.62 12.86
N ARG A 222 -7.76 7.78 12.00
CA ARG A 222 -9.00 8.09 11.29
C ARG A 222 -10.18 8.25 12.25
N ALA A 223 -10.28 7.40 13.28
CA ALA A 223 -11.29 7.54 14.33
C ALA A 223 -11.13 8.85 15.11
N PHE A 224 -9.91 9.16 15.55
CA PHE A 224 -9.58 10.43 16.18
C PHE A 224 -9.97 11.63 15.30
N MET A 225 -9.73 11.57 13.99
CA MET A 225 -10.12 12.61 13.03
C MET A 225 -11.63 12.75 12.80
N ARG A 226 -12.44 11.73 13.06
CA ARG A 226 -13.92 11.83 12.96
C ARG A 226 -14.57 12.28 14.26
N GLU A 227 -13.92 12.00 15.39
CA GLU A 227 -14.59 12.12 16.69
C GLU A 227 -14.06 13.29 17.53
N GLN A 228 -12.80 13.68 17.35
CA GLN A 228 -12.13 14.62 18.27
C GLN A 228 -11.60 15.89 17.60
N ILE A 229 -11.38 15.89 16.29
CA ILE A 229 -10.87 17.06 15.55
C ILE A 229 -11.68 17.34 14.30
N THR A 230 -11.79 18.61 13.95
CA THR A 230 -12.56 19.06 12.79
C THR A 230 -11.63 19.17 11.59
N VAL A 231 -11.82 18.31 10.59
CA VAL A 231 -11.01 18.35 9.36
C VAL A 231 -11.52 19.47 8.45
N ALA A 232 -10.71 20.51 8.23
CA ALA A 232 -11.09 21.62 7.36
C ALA A 232 -10.77 21.31 5.90
N GLN A 233 -9.53 20.91 5.61
CA GLN A 233 -9.08 20.58 4.25
C GLN A 233 -8.17 19.37 4.20
N LEU A 234 -8.33 18.56 3.14
CA LEU A 234 -7.45 17.45 2.79
C LEU A 234 -6.98 17.59 1.35
N ILE A 235 -5.70 17.83 1.14
CA ILE A 235 -5.11 17.97 -0.19
C ILE A 235 -4.18 16.78 -0.43
N ASP A 236 -4.65 15.79 -1.19
CA ASP A 236 -3.86 14.63 -1.59
C ASP A 236 -3.07 14.95 -2.86
N LEU A 237 -1.75 15.04 -2.76
CA LEU A 237 -0.88 15.35 -3.90
C LEU A 237 -0.60 14.10 -4.78
N GLY A 238 -1.13 12.94 -4.39
CA GLY A 238 -1.01 11.69 -5.14
C GLY A 238 0.44 11.28 -5.37
N ASP A 239 0.75 10.89 -6.61
CA ASP A 239 2.08 10.45 -7.03
C ASP A 239 2.96 11.63 -7.54
N ASN A 240 2.59 12.88 -7.24
CA ASN A 240 3.39 14.01 -7.64
C ASN A 240 4.69 14.06 -6.83
N ARG A 241 5.82 14.09 -7.56
CA ARG A 241 7.16 14.20 -6.97
C ARG A 241 7.45 15.64 -6.57
N VAL A 242 6.88 16.05 -5.43
CA VAL A 242 7.04 17.41 -4.90
C VAL A 242 8.43 17.60 -4.30
N PHE A 243 8.99 16.55 -3.68
CA PHE A 243 10.32 16.57 -3.07
C PHE A 243 11.32 15.86 -3.99
N ALA A 244 12.32 16.60 -4.48
CA ALA A 244 13.32 16.08 -5.41
C ALA A 244 14.18 14.95 -4.77
N ASP A 245 14.53 15.12 -3.50
CA ASP A 245 15.41 14.19 -2.76
C ASP A 245 14.66 12.99 -2.16
N ALA A 246 13.33 12.94 -2.32
CA ALA A 246 12.48 11.88 -1.79
C ALA A 246 11.38 11.49 -2.81
N PRO A 247 11.75 10.92 -3.97
CA PRO A 247 10.82 10.70 -5.08
C PRO A 247 9.75 9.62 -4.81
N ASP A 248 9.89 8.85 -3.74
CA ASP A 248 9.02 7.74 -3.36
C ASP A 248 8.06 8.09 -2.19
N VAL A 249 7.97 9.37 -1.82
CA VAL A 249 6.98 9.84 -0.84
C VAL A 249 5.70 10.29 -1.53
N TYR A 250 4.57 10.05 -0.86
CA TYR A 250 3.24 10.41 -1.33
C TYR A 250 2.68 11.48 -0.39
N PRO A 251 2.93 12.78 -0.62
CA PRO A 251 2.56 13.82 0.32
C PRO A 251 1.08 14.16 0.25
N ALA A 252 0.51 14.53 1.40
CA ALA A 252 -0.78 15.16 1.53
C ALA A 252 -0.69 16.29 2.56
N ILE A 253 -1.52 17.32 2.38
CA ILE A 253 -1.67 18.41 3.33
C ILE A 253 -2.95 18.19 4.12
N GLN A 254 -2.85 18.19 5.44
CA GLN A 254 -4.00 18.12 6.33
C GLN A 254 -4.12 19.45 7.08
N ILE A 255 -5.29 20.09 6.96
CA ILE A 255 -5.64 21.27 7.73
C ILE A 255 -6.77 20.86 8.67
N VAL A 256 -6.51 20.85 9.96
CA VAL A 256 -7.46 20.43 10.99
C VAL A 256 -7.57 21.48 12.09
N ARG A 257 -8.72 21.52 12.76
CA ARG A 257 -8.97 22.36 13.92
C ARG A 257 -9.15 21.49 15.16
N LYS A 258 -8.57 21.91 16.29
CA LYS A 258 -8.80 21.26 17.60
C LYS A 258 -10.20 21.64 18.09
N SER A 259 -11.17 20.84 17.70
CA SER A 259 -12.56 20.89 18.11
C SER A 259 -13.27 19.64 17.58
N ALA A 260 -14.18 19.05 18.34
CA ALA A 260 -14.98 17.93 17.82
C ALA A 260 -15.81 18.37 16.59
N PRO A 261 -15.88 17.58 15.51
CA PRO A 261 -16.66 17.94 14.34
C PRO A 261 -18.17 17.83 14.62
N PRO A 262 -19.00 18.77 14.11
CA PRO A 262 -20.46 18.61 14.09
C PRO A 262 -20.91 17.33 13.35
N ASP A 263 -22.12 16.85 13.63
CA ASP A 263 -22.68 15.62 13.02
C ASP A 263 -22.84 15.71 11.49
N ASP A 264 -23.03 16.90 10.94
CA ASP A 264 -23.17 17.17 9.51
C ASP A 264 -21.90 17.73 8.86
N HIS A 265 -20.75 17.61 9.55
CA HIS A 265 -19.50 18.22 9.11
C HIS A 265 -18.99 17.65 7.78
N THR A 266 -18.79 18.54 6.81
CA THR A 266 -18.10 18.25 5.55
C THR A 266 -16.75 18.97 5.48
N ALA A 267 -15.70 18.23 5.19
CA ALA A 267 -14.40 18.81 4.84
C ALA A 267 -14.34 19.17 3.35
N GLN A 268 -13.37 19.99 2.97
CA GLN A 268 -13.03 20.20 1.55
C GLN A 268 -11.84 19.33 1.18
N ALA A 269 -11.94 18.58 0.08
CA ALA A 269 -10.85 17.75 -0.40
C ALA A 269 -10.47 18.05 -1.84
N ALA A 270 -9.16 18.01 -2.11
CA ALA A 270 -8.61 18.09 -3.46
C ALA A 270 -7.67 16.90 -3.68
N THR A 271 -7.77 16.25 -4.83
CA THR A 271 -6.89 15.14 -5.22
C THR A 271 -6.17 15.46 -6.52
N PHE A 272 -4.85 15.34 -6.49
CA PHE A 272 -3.99 15.56 -7.63
C PHE A 272 -3.59 14.23 -8.28
N SER A 273 -3.57 14.24 -9.60
CA SER A 273 -3.02 13.18 -10.43
C SER A 273 -1.55 13.45 -10.73
N ARG A 274 -0.81 12.39 -11.03
CA ARG A 274 0.60 12.49 -11.42
C ARG A 274 0.77 13.40 -12.64
N GLY A 275 1.71 14.34 -12.56
CA GLY A 275 2.06 15.23 -13.67
C GLY A 275 1.37 16.59 -13.64
N GLU A 276 0.36 16.79 -12.79
CA GLU A 276 -0.22 18.13 -12.56
C GLU A 276 0.79 19.09 -11.91
N GLY A 277 1.71 18.53 -11.10
CA GLY A 277 2.74 19.29 -10.40
C GLY A 277 2.16 20.30 -9.40
N VAL A 278 2.98 21.27 -8.98
CA VAL A 278 2.61 22.31 -7.99
C VAL A 278 2.75 23.73 -8.53
N LYS A 279 2.77 23.90 -9.86
CA LYS A 279 2.77 25.24 -10.47
C LYS A 279 1.37 25.86 -10.37
N ALA A 280 1.27 27.11 -9.93
CA ALA A 280 -0.01 27.76 -9.63
C ALA A 280 -0.89 26.94 -8.68
N PHE A 281 -0.24 26.35 -7.66
CA PHE A 281 -0.83 25.38 -6.73
C PHE A 281 -2.16 25.84 -6.11
N GLU A 282 -2.21 27.07 -5.61
CA GLU A 282 -3.42 27.66 -5.01
C GLU A 282 -4.63 27.56 -5.95
N ARG A 283 -4.50 28.03 -7.20
CA ARG A 283 -5.55 27.94 -8.22
C ARG A 283 -5.95 26.50 -8.54
N GLN A 284 -4.99 25.58 -8.57
CA GLN A 284 -5.29 24.16 -8.81
C GLN A 284 -6.07 23.54 -7.65
N VAL A 285 -5.70 23.88 -6.41
CA VAL A 285 -6.43 23.44 -5.22
C VAL A 285 -7.85 23.97 -5.29
N GLU A 286 -8.04 25.28 -5.46
CA GLU A 286 -9.36 25.92 -5.56
C GLU A 286 -10.26 25.26 -6.61
N ALA A 287 -9.72 24.95 -7.80
CA ALA A 287 -10.47 24.31 -8.87
C ALA A 287 -10.86 22.84 -8.59
N LYS A 288 -10.21 22.19 -7.62
CA LYS A 288 -10.39 20.76 -7.29
C LYS A 288 -11.11 20.53 -5.97
N LEU A 289 -11.26 21.56 -5.12
CA LEU A 289 -11.94 21.41 -3.84
C LEU A 289 -13.36 20.90 -4.06
N SER A 290 -13.68 19.82 -3.36
CA SER A 290 -14.99 19.20 -3.36
C SER A 290 -15.37 18.81 -1.93
N PRO A 291 -16.66 18.87 -1.56
CA PRO A 291 -17.09 18.47 -0.23
C PRO A 291 -16.92 16.96 -0.02
N VAL A 292 -16.50 16.61 1.20
CA VAL A 292 -16.36 15.23 1.65
C VAL A 292 -16.96 15.12 3.05
N SER A 293 -18.01 14.30 3.20
CA SER A 293 -18.52 13.93 4.52
C SER A 293 -17.46 13.14 5.28
N ILE A 294 -17.07 13.64 6.45
CA ILE A 294 -16.06 13.01 7.32
C ILE A 294 -16.67 11.79 8.03
N HIS A 295 -17.93 11.90 8.45
CA HIS A 295 -18.66 10.82 9.12
C HIS A 295 -18.99 9.64 8.20
N ASP A 296 -19.10 9.86 6.89
CA ASP A 296 -19.31 8.79 5.91
C ASP A 296 -18.03 7.98 5.60
N GLN A 297 -16.87 8.41 6.11
CA GLN A 297 -15.61 7.75 5.78
C GLN A 297 -15.38 6.48 6.62
N GLN A 298 -15.13 5.38 5.94
CA GLN A 298 -14.97 4.06 6.57
C GLN A 298 -13.63 3.90 7.30
N ASP A 299 -13.63 3.03 8.31
CA ASP A 299 -12.42 2.63 9.03
C ASP A 299 -11.40 1.93 8.16
N SER A 300 -11.84 1.19 7.12
CA SER A 300 -10.95 0.55 6.17
C SER A 300 -10.22 1.52 5.24
N GLY A 301 -10.60 2.81 5.23
CA GLY A 301 -9.93 3.85 4.48
C GLY A 301 -10.86 4.97 4.00
N TRP A 302 -10.29 6.16 3.87
CA TRP A 302 -10.96 7.37 3.39
C TRP A 302 -10.78 7.53 1.89
N GLN A 303 -11.83 7.97 1.21
CA GLN A 303 -11.85 8.23 -0.23
C GLN A 303 -12.25 9.68 -0.50
N LEU A 304 -11.26 10.47 -0.94
CA LEU A 304 -11.39 11.91 -1.12
C LEU A 304 -12.02 12.34 -2.46
N GLY A 305 -12.43 11.39 -3.32
CA GLY A 305 -13.07 11.69 -4.61
C GLY A 305 -14.53 12.15 -4.45
N GLY A 306 -15.02 12.98 -5.38
CA GLY A 306 -16.36 13.59 -5.30
C GLY A 306 -17.53 12.61 -5.11
N ASP A 307 -18.66 13.14 -4.61
CA ASP A 307 -19.85 12.36 -4.21
C ASP A 307 -20.36 11.38 -5.27
N ALA A 308 -20.28 11.74 -6.56
CA ALA A 308 -20.76 10.90 -7.66
C ALA A 308 -19.98 9.58 -7.79
N GLY A 309 -18.64 9.61 -7.70
CA GLY A 309 -17.82 8.39 -7.79
C GLY A 309 -18.03 7.47 -6.58
N ARG A 310 -18.18 8.06 -5.38
CA ARG A 310 -18.53 7.31 -4.16
C ARG A 310 -19.92 6.71 -4.23
N ALA A 311 -20.89 7.44 -4.76
CA ALA A 311 -22.26 6.96 -4.93
C ALA A 311 -22.32 5.76 -5.88
N ILE A 312 -21.60 5.83 -7.02
CA ILE A 312 -21.49 4.70 -7.97
C ILE A 312 -20.83 3.51 -7.28
N LEU A 313 -19.69 3.71 -6.60
CA LEU A 313 -19.03 2.60 -5.91
C LEU A 313 -19.94 1.98 -4.84
N ARG A 314 -20.64 2.78 -4.05
CA ARG A 314 -21.59 2.30 -3.04
C ARG A 314 -22.71 1.49 -3.68
N LYS A 315 -23.26 1.95 -4.80
CA LYS A 315 -24.29 1.25 -5.58
C LYS A 315 -23.78 -0.09 -6.10
N LEU A 316 -22.61 -0.11 -6.75
CA LEU A 316 -21.98 -1.34 -7.24
C LEU A 316 -21.71 -2.33 -6.12
N MET A 317 -21.03 -1.88 -5.04
CA MET A 317 -20.67 -2.73 -3.90
C MET A 317 -21.89 -3.22 -3.09
N GLY A 318 -23.03 -2.52 -3.17
CA GLY A 318 -24.28 -2.91 -2.54
C GLY A 318 -25.16 -3.85 -3.38
N THR A 319 -24.75 -4.16 -4.61
CA THR A 319 -25.53 -5.02 -5.53
C THR A 319 -25.03 -6.46 -5.50
N GLY A 320 -25.94 -7.42 -5.34
CA GLY A 320 -25.64 -8.85 -5.36
C GLY A 320 -24.82 -9.33 -4.16
N MET A 321 -24.16 -10.47 -4.32
CA MET A 321 -23.30 -11.07 -3.30
C MET A 321 -21.82 -10.83 -3.61
N SER A 322 -20.96 -10.92 -2.59
CA SER A 322 -19.51 -10.86 -2.85
C SER A 322 -19.04 -12.07 -3.66
N LEU A 323 -17.91 -11.93 -4.36
CA LEU A 323 -17.29 -13.02 -5.09
C LEU A 323 -16.99 -14.23 -4.19
N GLU A 324 -16.54 -14.00 -2.96
CA GLU A 324 -16.31 -15.04 -1.98
C GLU A 324 -17.57 -15.85 -1.67
N GLN A 325 -18.70 -15.17 -1.48
CA GLN A 325 -19.99 -15.82 -1.25
C GLN A 325 -20.44 -16.58 -2.49
N ARG A 326 -20.35 -15.96 -3.68
CA ARG A 326 -20.80 -16.56 -4.94
C ARG A 326 -20.09 -17.87 -5.26
N VAL A 327 -18.80 -17.98 -4.94
CA VAL A 327 -18.01 -19.19 -5.23
C VAL A 327 -17.73 -20.03 -3.99
N ALA A 328 -18.48 -19.81 -2.90
CA ALA A 328 -18.33 -20.53 -1.63
C ALA A 328 -16.87 -20.63 -1.14
N GLY A 329 -16.11 -19.54 -1.26
CA GLY A 329 -14.72 -19.44 -0.81
C GLY A 329 -13.67 -20.06 -1.74
N ARG A 330 -14.05 -20.61 -2.91
CA ARG A 330 -13.16 -21.29 -3.87
C ARG A 330 -12.26 -20.34 -4.68
N LEU A 331 -11.53 -19.46 -3.99
CA LEU A 331 -10.51 -18.56 -4.52
C LEU A 331 -9.14 -18.90 -3.93
N TYR A 332 -8.15 -19.05 -4.79
CA TYR A 332 -6.87 -19.65 -4.45
C TYR A 332 -5.69 -18.85 -5.01
N ARG A 333 -4.54 -18.98 -4.36
CA ARG A 333 -3.25 -18.44 -4.84
C ARG A 333 -2.52 -19.51 -5.64
N GLY A 334 -1.77 -19.09 -6.66
CA GLY A 334 -0.82 -19.97 -7.34
C GLY A 334 0.29 -20.52 -6.44
N ILE A 335 1.07 -21.45 -6.99
CA ILE A 335 2.08 -22.21 -6.24
C ILE A 335 3.38 -21.41 -6.10
N LEU A 336 3.86 -21.29 -4.86
CA LEU A 336 5.23 -20.87 -4.58
C LEU A 336 6.17 -22.08 -4.62
N THR A 337 7.14 -22.05 -5.54
CA THR A 337 8.10 -23.14 -5.72
C THR A 337 9.28 -23.05 -4.75
N GLY A 338 9.66 -21.85 -4.31
CA GLY A 338 10.87 -21.61 -3.51
C GLY A 338 12.21 -21.85 -4.23
N LEU A 339 12.20 -22.38 -5.46
CA LEU A 339 13.37 -22.65 -6.30
C LEU A 339 12.93 -22.84 -7.76
N ASN A 340 12.70 -21.75 -8.50
CA ASN A 340 12.13 -21.84 -9.85
C ASN A 340 12.99 -22.66 -10.82
N GLU A 341 14.32 -22.59 -10.68
CA GLU A 341 15.29 -23.26 -11.56
C GLU A 341 15.15 -24.78 -11.54
N ALA A 342 14.70 -25.36 -10.42
CA ALA A 342 14.47 -26.79 -10.29
C ALA A 342 13.07 -27.20 -10.76
N PHE A 343 12.05 -26.40 -10.44
CA PHE A 343 10.65 -26.81 -10.59
C PHE A 343 9.95 -26.23 -11.82
N ILE A 344 10.44 -25.13 -12.40
CA ILE A 344 9.90 -24.56 -13.64
C ILE A 344 10.89 -24.82 -14.77
N ILE A 345 10.52 -25.74 -15.65
CA ILE A 345 11.35 -26.20 -16.77
C ILE A 345 10.78 -25.70 -18.10
N ASP A 346 11.64 -25.61 -19.11
CA ASP A 346 11.23 -25.29 -20.48
C ASP A 346 10.67 -26.51 -21.21
N GLN A 347 10.09 -26.26 -22.39
CA GLN A 347 9.53 -27.28 -23.26
C GLN A 347 10.57 -28.36 -23.63
N GLN A 348 11.82 -27.97 -23.92
CA GLN A 348 12.87 -28.90 -24.33
C GLN A 348 13.22 -29.88 -23.20
N THR A 349 13.35 -29.39 -21.97
CA THR A 349 13.62 -30.21 -20.79
C THR A 349 12.45 -31.14 -20.52
N ARG A 350 11.21 -30.64 -20.59
CA ARG A 350 9.99 -31.43 -20.43
C ARG A 350 9.94 -32.58 -21.44
N ASP A 351 10.21 -32.32 -22.72
CA ASP A 351 10.20 -33.34 -23.77
C ASP A 351 11.33 -34.36 -23.56
N ARG A 352 12.52 -33.93 -23.13
CA ARG A 352 13.63 -34.84 -22.75
C ARG A 352 13.25 -35.77 -21.59
N LEU A 353 12.59 -35.24 -20.56
CA LEU A 353 12.17 -36.02 -19.40
C LEU A 353 11.12 -37.07 -19.78
N ILE A 354 10.11 -36.70 -20.55
CA ILE A 354 9.06 -37.62 -21.00
C ILE A 354 9.63 -38.69 -21.94
N ALA A 355 10.59 -38.34 -22.80
CA ALA A 355 11.25 -39.30 -23.68
C ALA A 355 12.08 -40.34 -22.90
N ALA A 356 12.71 -39.93 -21.79
CA ALA A 356 13.48 -40.83 -20.93
C ALA A 356 12.60 -41.66 -19.99
N ASP A 357 11.50 -41.08 -19.51
CA ASP A 357 10.56 -41.71 -18.59
C ASP A 357 9.13 -41.17 -18.84
N PRO A 358 8.31 -41.88 -19.63
CA PRO A 358 6.95 -41.44 -19.97
C PRO A 358 6.02 -41.25 -18.76
N ALA A 359 6.28 -41.92 -17.63
CA ALA A 359 5.46 -41.78 -16.43
C ALA A 359 5.56 -40.39 -15.80
N CYS A 360 6.64 -39.65 -16.10
CA CYS A 360 6.83 -38.26 -15.66
C CYS A 360 5.74 -37.30 -16.16
N ALA A 361 5.08 -37.62 -17.29
CA ALA A 361 4.14 -36.71 -17.94
C ALA A 361 3.01 -36.22 -17.00
N VAL A 362 2.52 -37.08 -16.10
CA VAL A 362 1.47 -36.72 -15.14
C VAL A 362 1.93 -35.69 -14.09
N ARG A 363 3.24 -35.58 -13.86
CA ARG A 363 3.88 -34.64 -12.92
C ARG A 363 4.33 -33.35 -13.59
N LEU A 364 4.16 -33.20 -14.91
CA LEU A 364 4.57 -32.00 -15.63
C LEU A 364 3.31 -31.25 -16.10
N LYS A 365 3.03 -30.12 -15.46
CA LYS A 365 1.84 -29.29 -15.72
C LYS A 365 2.24 -27.97 -16.39
N PRO A 366 1.51 -27.45 -17.39
CA PRO A 366 1.78 -26.11 -17.92
C PRO A 366 1.75 -25.07 -16.80
N VAL A 367 2.62 -24.05 -16.85
CA VAL A 367 2.65 -23.01 -15.79
C VAL A 367 2.83 -21.59 -16.32
N TRP A 368 2.04 -20.68 -15.75
CA TRP A 368 2.05 -19.24 -16.03
C TRP A 368 2.61 -18.44 -14.86
N ARG A 369 3.45 -17.45 -15.18
CA ARG A 369 3.83 -16.35 -14.28
C ARG A 369 2.79 -15.24 -14.39
N GLY A 370 2.77 -14.34 -13.41
CA GLY A 370 1.84 -13.20 -13.43
C GLY A 370 1.92 -12.32 -14.68
N GLU A 371 3.07 -12.22 -15.35
CA GLU A 371 3.17 -11.44 -16.60
C GLU A 371 2.49 -12.11 -17.80
N ASP A 372 2.37 -13.44 -17.78
CA ASP A 372 1.80 -14.24 -18.88
C ASP A 372 0.28 -14.25 -18.87
N LEU A 373 -0.33 -13.85 -17.75
CA LEU A 373 -1.78 -13.97 -17.53
C LEU A 373 -2.55 -12.93 -18.36
N ASN A 374 -2.90 -13.29 -19.58
CA ASN A 374 -3.59 -12.43 -20.55
C ASN A 374 -5.10 -12.27 -20.27
N PRO A 375 -5.75 -11.20 -20.77
CA PRO A 375 -7.20 -11.10 -20.76
C PRO A 375 -7.85 -12.20 -21.62
N TRP A 376 -9.02 -12.67 -21.18
CA TRP A 376 -9.92 -13.63 -21.85
C TRP A 376 -9.40 -15.07 -22.00
N CYS A 377 -8.13 -15.30 -22.30
CA CYS A 377 -7.56 -16.64 -22.47
C CYS A 377 -6.09 -16.72 -22.07
N GLN A 378 -5.60 -17.93 -21.82
CA GLN A 378 -4.18 -18.21 -21.59
C GLN A 378 -3.53 -18.96 -22.76
N GLU A 379 -2.27 -18.61 -23.03
CA GLU A 379 -1.43 -19.32 -23.98
C GLU A 379 -0.44 -20.24 -23.27
N ASN A 380 -0.02 -21.31 -23.93
CA ASN A 380 1.13 -22.06 -23.45
C ASN A 380 2.42 -21.32 -23.79
N GLU A 381 3.10 -20.83 -22.76
CA GLU A 381 4.37 -20.11 -22.86
C GLU A 381 5.61 -21.03 -22.91
N GLY A 382 5.41 -22.32 -23.17
CA GLY A 382 6.48 -23.33 -23.24
C GLY A 382 7.14 -23.61 -21.89
N ARG A 383 6.43 -23.35 -20.79
CA ARG A 383 6.91 -23.54 -19.42
C ARG A 383 6.06 -24.56 -18.68
N TRP A 384 6.75 -25.41 -17.93
CA TRP A 384 6.16 -26.54 -17.26
C TRP A 384 6.61 -26.57 -15.79
N LEU A 385 5.66 -26.78 -14.89
CA LEU A 385 5.89 -27.02 -13.49
C LEU A 385 6.03 -28.52 -13.24
N LEU A 386 7.12 -28.91 -12.58
CA LEU A 386 7.28 -30.22 -11.98
C LEU A 386 6.50 -30.24 -10.66
N VAL A 387 5.44 -31.05 -10.61
CA VAL A 387 4.49 -31.12 -9.50
C VAL A 387 4.68 -32.42 -8.73
N LEU A 388 5.38 -32.33 -7.61
CA LEU A 388 5.37 -33.31 -6.52
C LEU A 388 4.73 -32.63 -5.30
N PRO A 389 3.43 -32.83 -5.04
CA PRO A 389 2.75 -32.20 -3.90
C PRO A 389 3.40 -32.56 -2.57
N ALA A 390 3.18 -31.74 -1.54
CA ALA A 390 3.57 -32.12 -0.18
C ALA A 390 2.92 -33.47 0.20
N ARG A 391 3.68 -34.32 0.87
CA ARG A 391 3.31 -35.70 1.24
C ARG A 391 3.20 -36.68 0.08
N TRP A 392 3.57 -36.28 -1.14
CA TRP A 392 3.55 -37.20 -2.28
C TRP A 392 4.36 -38.46 -1.98
N THR A 393 5.56 -38.28 -1.41
CA THR A 393 6.48 -39.38 -1.08
C THR A 393 5.83 -40.33 -0.09
N THR A 394 5.31 -39.80 1.01
CA THR A 394 4.64 -40.57 2.07
C THR A 394 3.42 -41.33 1.55
N GLN A 395 2.63 -40.72 0.66
CA GLN A 395 1.42 -41.32 0.10
C GLN A 395 1.69 -42.40 -0.95
N ASN A 396 2.79 -42.31 -1.71
CA ASN A 396 3.07 -43.19 -2.84
C ASN A 396 4.15 -44.23 -2.54
N LEU A 397 5.05 -43.95 -1.61
CA LEU A 397 6.19 -44.80 -1.25
C LEU A 397 6.10 -45.33 0.20
N GLY A 398 5.13 -44.86 0.99
CA GLY A 398 4.93 -45.23 2.40
C GLY A 398 5.59 -44.26 3.38
N ASP A 399 5.33 -44.44 4.69
CA ASP A 399 5.87 -43.61 5.78
C ASP A 399 7.36 -43.89 6.02
N ILE A 400 8.20 -43.44 5.07
CA ILE A 400 9.65 -43.59 5.09
C ILE A 400 10.26 -42.38 5.79
N ARG A 401 10.76 -42.55 7.01
CA ARG A 401 11.42 -41.47 7.77
C ARG A 401 12.87 -41.19 7.34
N ASP A 402 13.51 -42.16 6.71
CA ASP A 402 14.88 -42.02 6.20
C ASP A 402 14.85 -41.34 4.83
N GLU A 403 15.36 -40.11 4.76
CA GLU A 403 15.34 -39.30 3.54
C GLU A 403 16.14 -39.94 2.38
N ALA A 404 17.21 -40.70 2.66
CA ALA A 404 18.00 -41.37 1.63
C ALA A 404 17.23 -42.56 1.04
N LEU A 405 16.51 -43.32 1.89
CA LEU A 405 15.63 -44.40 1.44
C LEU A 405 14.43 -43.85 0.65
N ALA A 406 13.84 -42.74 1.11
CA ALA A 406 12.75 -42.06 0.41
C ALA A 406 13.20 -41.53 -0.96
N TRP A 407 14.41 -40.96 -1.04
CA TRP A 407 15.02 -40.52 -2.29
C TRP A 407 15.29 -41.70 -3.24
N ALA A 408 15.81 -42.83 -2.74
CA ALA A 408 15.99 -44.03 -3.53
C ALA A 408 14.65 -44.55 -4.10
N GLY A 409 13.56 -44.43 -3.34
CA GLY A 409 12.21 -44.72 -3.82
C GLY A 409 11.77 -43.79 -4.95
N LEU A 410 12.03 -42.49 -4.85
CA LEU A 410 11.77 -41.54 -5.95
C LEU A 410 12.60 -41.88 -7.20
N VAL A 411 13.88 -42.23 -7.03
CA VAL A 411 14.76 -42.64 -8.15
C VAL A 411 14.22 -43.89 -8.86
N GLN A 412 13.62 -44.83 -8.13
CA GLN A 412 12.98 -46.00 -8.73
C GLN A 412 11.66 -45.66 -9.43
N HIS A 413 10.87 -44.77 -8.85
CA HIS A 413 9.53 -44.44 -9.36
C HIS A 413 9.54 -43.44 -10.52
N TYR A 414 10.44 -42.45 -10.48
CA TYR A 414 10.64 -41.41 -11.49
C TYR A 414 12.14 -41.13 -11.70
N PRO A 415 12.91 -42.04 -12.32
CA PRO A 415 14.35 -41.90 -12.50
C PRO A 415 14.75 -40.62 -13.23
N ALA A 416 13.97 -40.19 -14.24
CA ALA A 416 14.28 -38.97 -14.99
C ALA A 416 14.04 -37.69 -14.16
N LEU A 417 12.97 -37.64 -13.36
CA LEU A 417 12.73 -36.49 -12.45
C LEU A 417 13.79 -36.43 -11.37
N ALA A 418 14.13 -37.57 -10.77
CA ALA A 418 15.16 -37.62 -9.74
C ALA A 418 16.52 -37.15 -10.28
N ALA A 419 16.90 -37.60 -11.49
CA ALA A 419 18.13 -37.14 -12.15
C ALA A 419 18.12 -35.63 -12.47
N HIS A 420 16.96 -35.06 -12.80
CA HIS A 420 16.81 -33.61 -13.00
C HIS A 420 16.88 -32.82 -11.69
N LEU A 421 16.32 -33.34 -10.61
CA LEU A 421 16.26 -32.67 -9.30
C LEU A 421 17.57 -32.81 -8.51
N ALA A 422 18.34 -33.88 -8.70
CA ALA A 422 19.56 -34.17 -7.95
C ALA A 422 20.58 -32.98 -7.90
N PRO A 423 20.85 -32.26 -9.01
CA PRO A 423 21.76 -31.11 -8.99
C PRO A 423 21.28 -29.94 -8.09
N PHE A 424 20.00 -29.93 -7.74
CA PHE A 424 19.38 -28.87 -6.94
C PHE A 424 19.21 -29.23 -5.47
N ALA A 425 19.62 -30.43 -5.02
CA ALA A 425 19.36 -30.94 -3.68
C ALA A 425 19.78 -29.95 -2.57
N ASP A 426 21.01 -29.44 -2.61
CA ASP A 426 21.53 -28.50 -1.60
C ASP A 426 20.70 -27.19 -1.51
N ALA A 427 20.26 -26.68 -2.66
CA ALA A 427 19.42 -25.48 -2.71
C ALA A 427 17.98 -25.77 -2.26
N ALA A 428 17.45 -26.92 -2.66
CA ALA A 428 16.10 -27.35 -2.33
C ALA A 428 15.93 -27.67 -0.84
N CYS A 429 16.94 -28.28 -0.19
CA CYS A 429 16.95 -28.52 1.26
C CYS A 429 16.81 -27.23 2.07
N LYS A 430 17.41 -26.13 1.59
CA LYS A 430 17.37 -24.80 2.22
C LYS A 430 16.04 -24.07 2.05
N ARG A 431 15.12 -24.57 1.21
CA ARG A 431 13.79 -23.96 1.07
C ARG A 431 13.04 -24.02 2.40
N LEU A 432 12.52 -22.86 2.80
CA LEU A 432 11.61 -22.74 3.93
C LEU A 432 10.23 -23.34 3.61
N ASP A 433 9.73 -23.09 2.40
CA ASP A 433 8.39 -23.48 1.96
C ASP A 433 8.46 -24.73 1.05
N LYS A 434 8.69 -25.89 1.67
CA LYS A 434 8.73 -27.22 1.02
C LYS A 434 7.76 -28.20 1.68
N GLY A 435 7.55 -29.34 1.02
CA GLY A 435 6.81 -30.46 1.58
C GLY A 435 7.60 -31.18 2.67
N GLU A 436 7.29 -32.45 2.91
CA GLU A 436 7.99 -33.26 3.91
C GLU A 436 9.44 -33.54 3.46
N PHE A 437 9.66 -33.60 2.15
CA PHE A 437 10.97 -33.82 1.53
C PHE A 437 11.39 -32.66 0.63
N TRP A 438 12.69 -32.47 0.41
CA TRP A 438 13.21 -31.32 -0.35
C TRP A 438 12.79 -31.28 -1.82
N TRP A 439 12.46 -32.43 -2.41
CA TRP A 439 11.95 -32.54 -3.78
C TRP A 439 10.45 -32.24 -3.90
N GLU A 440 9.74 -32.00 -2.80
CA GLU A 440 8.32 -31.69 -2.80
C GLU A 440 8.05 -30.17 -2.84
N LEU A 441 6.96 -29.79 -3.50
CA LEU A 441 6.39 -28.46 -3.42
C LEU A 441 5.75 -28.25 -2.04
N ARG A 442 5.51 -26.98 -1.70
CA ARG A 442 4.86 -26.58 -0.45
C ARG A 442 3.54 -27.33 -0.18
N SER A 443 3.16 -27.37 1.10
CA SER A 443 1.81 -27.78 1.48
C SER A 443 0.75 -26.87 0.85
N CYS A 444 -0.26 -27.49 0.27
CA CYS A 444 -1.38 -26.86 -0.43
C CYS A 444 -2.53 -27.88 -0.52
N ASP A 445 -3.66 -27.54 0.09
CA ASP A 445 -4.80 -28.47 0.22
C ASP A 445 -5.74 -28.45 -0.99
N TYR A 446 -5.39 -27.66 -2.02
CA TYR A 446 -6.24 -27.40 -3.19
C TYR A 446 -5.56 -27.72 -4.53
N TYR A 447 -4.56 -28.62 -4.56
CA TYR A 447 -3.93 -29.06 -5.82
C TYR A 447 -4.96 -29.54 -6.86
N ALA A 448 -6.00 -30.26 -6.42
CA ALA A 448 -7.05 -30.77 -7.30
C ALA A 448 -7.90 -29.65 -7.96
N GLU A 449 -7.96 -28.46 -7.35
CA GLU A 449 -8.71 -27.32 -7.89
C GLU A 449 -8.03 -26.72 -9.13
N PHE A 450 -6.72 -26.93 -9.31
CA PHE A 450 -6.04 -26.51 -10.55
C PHE A 450 -6.46 -27.31 -11.78
N ASP A 451 -6.94 -28.54 -11.61
CA ASP A 451 -7.38 -29.37 -12.73
C ASP A 451 -8.85 -29.08 -13.11
N GLN A 452 -9.55 -28.22 -12.36
CA GLN A 452 -10.91 -27.77 -12.69
C GLN A 452 -10.90 -26.64 -13.72
N PRO A 453 -12.01 -26.45 -14.47
CA PRO A 453 -12.26 -25.20 -15.16
C PRO A 453 -12.18 -24.04 -14.17
N LYS A 454 -11.43 -23.00 -14.50
CA LYS A 454 -11.13 -21.90 -13.59
C LYS A 454 -10.96 -20.58 -14.32
N ILE A 455 -11.11 -19.49 -13.57
CA ILE A 455 -10.75 -18.16 -14.03
C ILE A 455 -9.45 -17.76 -13.34
N VAL A 456 -8.44 -17.36 -14.11
CA VAL A 456 -7.12 -16.95 -13.58
C VAL A 456 -6.89 -15.45 -13.78
N TRP A 457 -6.15 -14.82 -12.86
CA TRP A 457 -5.77 -13.40 -12.94
C TRP A 457 -4.40 -13.12 -12.28
N PRO A 458 -3.70 -12.05 -12.70
CA PRO A 458 -2.40 -11.69 -12.14
C PRO A 458 -2.49 -10.89 -10.84
N ASP A 459 -1.44 -11.00 -10.02
CA ASP A 459 -1.25 -10.17 -8.83
C ASP A 459 -1.20 -8.67 -9.14
N ILE A 460 -0.82 -8.27 -10.37
CA ILE A 460 -0.72 -6.88 -10.78
C ILE A 460 -1.33 -6.72 -12.18
N ALA A 461 -2.28 -5.81 -12.35
CA ALA A 461 -2.79 -5.41 -13.66
C ALA A 461 -3.08 -3.91 -13.77
N LYS A 462 -3.20 -3.43 -15.01
CA LYS A 462 -3.58 -2.06 -15.40
C LYS A 462 -4.95 -1.97 -16.08
N TYR A 463 -5.55 -3.11 -16.40
CA TYR A 463 -6.90 -3.29 -16.94
C TYR A 463 -7.38 -4.71 -16.57
N PRO A 464 -8.65 -5.08 -16.81
CA PRO A 464 -9.16 -6.42 -16.54
C PRO A 464 -8.34 -7.50 -17.26
N ARG A 465 -7.74 -8.42 -16.49
CA ARG A 465 -6.93 -9.53 -16.98
C ARG A 465 -7.42 -10.85 -16.38
N PHE A 466 -8.73 -11.08 -16.49
CA PHE A 466 -9.34 -12.37 -16.14
C PHE A 466 -9.46 -13.23 -17.39
N SER A 467 -9.30 -14.54 -17.23
CA SER A 467 -9.31 -15.47 -18.36
C SER A 467 -9.80 -16.83 -17.97
N TRP A 468 -10.49 -17.49 -18.90
CA TRP A 468 -10.91 -18.87 -18.74
C TRP A 468 -9.74 -19.82 -18.98
N ASP A 469 -9.58 -20.81 -18.10
CA ASP A 469 -8.74 -21.98 -18.33
C ASP A 469 -9.51 -23.26 -18.02
N ASP A 470 -9.57 -24.12 -19.02
CA ASP A 470 -10.10 -25.49 -18.98
C ASP A 470 -9.02 -26.54 -19.31
N THR A 471 -7.75 -26.13 -19.38
CA THR A 471 -6.64 -27.02 -19.79
C THR A 471 -5.89 -27.65 -18.61
N GLY A 472 -6.19 -27.25 -17.37
CA GLY A 472 -5.50 -27.72 -16.16
C GLY A 472 -4.14 -27.05 -15.94
N GLY A 473 -3.94 -25.84 -16.47
CA GLY A 473 -2.70 -25.10 -16.29
C GLY A 473 -2.56 -24.51 -14.88
N TYR A 474 -1.32 -24.39 -14.43
CA TYR A 474 -0.95 -23.86 -13.13
C TYR A 474 -0.51 -22.41 -13.23
N THR A 475 -0.54 -21.70 -12.10
CA THR A 475 0.11 -20.40 -11.99
C THR A 475 1.06 -20.37 -10.80
N ASN A 476 2.13 -19.59 -10.91
CA ASN A 476 3.03 -19.34 -9.80
C ASN A 476 2.40 -18.41 -8.76
N ASP A 477 3.15 -18.08 -7.72
CA ASP A 477 2.70 -17.25 -6.60
C ASP A 477 2.28 -15.80 -6.96
N LYS A 478 2.47 -15.40 -8.23
CA LYS A 478 2.05 -14.11 -8.82
C LYS A 478 0.76 -14.20 -9.64
N GLY A 479 0.12 -15.35 -9.69
CA GLY A 479 -1.23 -15.51 -10.18
C GLY A 479 -2.16 -16.04 -9.10
N PHE A 480 -3.45 -15.87 -9.35
CA PHE A 480 -4.54 -16.33 -8.53
C PHE A 480 -5.59 -16.97 -9.44
N PHE A 481 -6.47 -17.77 -8.86
CA PHE A 481 -7.57 -18.35 -9.59
C PHE A 481 -8.81 -18.57 -8.73
N VAL A 482 -9.95 -18.66 -9.40
CA VAL A 482 -11.24 -18.97 -8.81
C VAL A 482 -11.88 -20.09 -9.62
N VAL A 483 -12.54 -21.03 -8.94
CA VAL A 483 -13.34 -22.05 -9.63
C VAL A 483 -14.77 -21.51 -9.79
N PRO A 484 -15.18 -21.11 -11.00
CA PRO A 484 -16.47 -20.52 -11.26
C PRO A 484 -17.59 -21.56 -11.23
N ASP A 485 -18.80 -21.09 -10.97
CA ASP A 485 -20.03 -21.87 -11.17
C ASP A 485 -20.46 -21.91 -12.65
N SER A 486 -20.11 -20.88 -13.42
CA SER A 486 -20.51 -20.69 -14.82
C SER A 486 -19.63 -19.66 -15.54
N PRO A 487 -19.57 -19.68 -16.89
CA PRO A 487 -18.86 -18.66 -17.66
C PRO A 487 -19.37 -17.22 -17.46
N TYR A 488 -20.60 -17.05 -16.96
CA TYR A 488 -21.14 -15.74 -16.55
C TYR A 488 -20.17 -14.95 -15.68
N LEU A 489 -19.50 -15.64 -14.73
CA LEU A 489 -18.59 -14.98 -13.81
C LEU A 489 -17.41 -14.32 -14.53
N LEU A 490 -16.88 -14.94 -15.59
CA LEU A 490 -15.82 -14.34 -16.40
C LEU A 490 -16.28 -13.04 -17.04
N GLY A 491 -17.50 -13.02 -17.58
CA GLY A 491 -18.05 -11.82 -18.20
C GLY A 491 -18.21 -10.69 -17.20
N VAL A 492 -18.79 -10.97 -16.03
CA VAL A 492 -18.90 -9.96 -14.97
C VAL A 492 -17.51 -9.43 -14.57
N LEU A 493 -16.53 -10.30 -14.30
CA LEU A 493 -15.20 -9.91 -13.85
C LEU A 493 -14.42 -9.08 -14.89
N GLN A 494 -14.67 -9.29 -16.19
CA GLN A 494 -14.06 -8.50 -17.26
C GLN A 494 -14.72 -7.13 -17.49
N SER A 495 -15.83 -6.82 -16.83
CA SER A 495 -16.54 -5.55 -17.03
C SER A 495 -15.81 -4.32 -16.44
N ARG A 496 -16.06 -3.15 -17.02
CA ARG A 496 -15.60 -1.85 -16.52
C ARG A 496 -16.19 -1.51 -15.16
N ALA A 497 -17.42 -1.94 -14.88
CA ALA A 497 -18.04 -1.77 -13.56
C ALA A 497 -17.20 -2.49 -12.48
N ILE A 498 -16.82 -3.74 -12.73
CA ILE A 498 -15.92 -4.47 -11.82
C ILE A 498 -14.53 -3.87 -11.80
N TRP A 499 -14.00 -3.40 -12.93
CA TRP A 499 -12.71 -2.71 -12.95
C TRP A 499 -12.70 -1.44 -12.08
N LEU A 500 -13.80 -0.68 -12.05
CA LEU A 500 -13.95 0.44 -11.13
C LEU A 500 -13.90 -0.03 -9.67
N CYS A 501 -14.61 -1.11 -9.32
CA CYS A 501 -14.50 -1.68 -7.97
C CYS A 501 -13.04 -2.06 -7.66
N ILE A 502 -12.33 -2.71 -8.59
CA ILE A 502 -10.91 -3.07 -8.43
C ILE A 502 -10.05 -1.82 -8.22
N SER A 503 -10.26 -0.74 -8.97
CA SER A 503 -9.48 0.49 -8.86
C SER A 503 -9.66 1.22 -7.52
N HIS A 504 -10.75 0.93 -6.80
CA HIS A 504 -11.04 1.48 -5.48
C HIS A 504 -10.73 0.53 -4.31
N LEU A 505 -10.81 -0.79 -4.52
CA LEU A 505 -10.57 -1.81 -3.48
C LEU A 505 -9.10 -2.22 -3.37
N CYS A 506 -8.39 -2.26 -4.50
CA CYS A 506 -7.04 -2.80 -4.58
C CYS A 506 -5.97 -1.73 -4.33
N VAL A 507 -4.78 -2.18 -3.89
CA VAL A 507 -3.66 -1.28 -3.60
C VAL A 507 -3.07 -0.71 -4.90
N PRO A 508 -3.02 0.62 -5.09
CA PRO A 508 -2.35 1.21 -6.24
C PRO A 508 -0.82 1.09 -6.08
N LEU A 509 -0.13 0.71 -7.17
CA LEU A 509 1.34 0.53 -7.23
C LEU A 509 2.01 1.58 -8.14
N GLY A 510 1.33 2.70 -8.36
CA GLY A 510 1.77 3.81 -9.22
C GLY A 510 1.44 3.64 -10.71
N GLU A 511 1.49 4.77 -11.40
CA GLU A 511 1.17 4.87 -12.84
C GLU A 511 2.34 4.47 -13.76
N ARG A 512 2.02 3.75 -14.84
CA ARG A 512 2.98 3.42 -15.92
C ARG A 512 2.27 3.53 -17.26
N MET A 513 2.83 4.33 -18.18
CA MET A 513 2.28 4.55 -19.53
C MET A 513 0.82 5.07 -19.54
N GLY A 514 0.46 5.98 -18.64
CA GLY A 514 -0.88 6.59 -18.61
C GLY A 514 -1.94 5.80 -17.82
N THR A 515 -1.57 4.67 -17.21
CA THR A 515 -2.51 3.82 -16.47
C THR A 515 -1.95 3.41 -15.11
N VAL A 516 -2.78 3.48 -14.07
CA VAL A 516 -2.44 3.03 -12.70
C VAL A 516 -2.47 1.50 -12.67
N ARG A 517 -1.48 0.91 -11.99
CA ARG A 517 -1.45 -0.53 -11.73
C ARG A 517 -2.00 -0.83 -10.35
N TYR A 518 -2.82 -1.86 -10.24
CA TYR A 518 -3.43 -2.29 -8.99
C TYR A 518 -2.92 -3.67 -8.59
N GLN A 519 -2.62 -3.83 -7.30
CA GLN A 519 -2.27 -5.12 -6.71
C GLN A 519 -3.54 -5.90 -6.31
N GLN A 520 -3.81 -6.97 -7.02
CA GLN A 520 -5.07 -7.73 -6.99
C GLN A 520 -4.97 -8.99 -6.13
N LYS A 521 -4.65 -8.81 -4.84
CA LYS A 521 -4.62 -9.92 -3.87
C LYS A 521 -6.01 -10.51 -3.63
N ARG A 522 -6.07 -11.80 -3.28
CA ARG A 522 -7.30 -12.54 -2.90
C ARG A 522 -8.20 -11.74 -1.95
N GLN A 523 -7.64 -11.14 -0.89
CA GLN A 523 -8.40 -10.41 0.13
C GLN A 523 -9.20 -9.19 -0.39
N PHE A 524 -8.80 -8.62 -1.52
CA PHE A 524 -9.51 -7.50 -2.14
C PHE A 524 -10.50 -8.01 -3.18
N ILE A 525 -10.04 -8.94 -4.04
CA ILE A 525 -10.84 -9.52 -5.12
C ILE A 525 -12.02 -10.33 -4.58
N SER A 526 -11.89 -10.97 -3.41
CA SER A 526 -12.96 -11.72 -2.76
C SER A 526 -14.19 -10.87 -2.40
N ARG A 527 -14.02 -9.54 -2.30
CA ARG A 527 -15.07 -8.57 -1.97
C ARG A 527 -15.83 -8.03 -3.19
N LEU A 528 -15.42 -8.37 -4.41
CA LEU A 528 -16.05 -7.82 -5.61
C LEU A 528 -17.53 -8.19 -5.68
N PRO A 529 -18.42 -7.24 -6.05
CA PRO A 529 -19.85 -7.50 -6.14
C PRO A 529 -20.15 -8.31 -7.39
N ILE A 530 -20.87 -9.42 -7.26
CA ILE A 530 -21.36 -10.22 -8.39
C ILE A 530 -22.88 -10.07 -8.44
N PRO A 531 -23.44 -9.34 -9.42
CA PRO A 531 -24.87 -9.14 -9.48
C PRO A 531 -25.59 -10.46 -9.75
N ASP A 532 -26.81 -10.56 -9.26
CA ASP A 532 -27.72 -11.61 -9.64
C ASP A 532 -28.30 -11.29 -11.03
N ALA A 533 -28.61 -12.34 -11.80
CA ALA A 533 -29.13 -12.20 -13.15
C ALA A 533 -30.18 -13.29 -13.39
N PRO A 534 -31.26 -12.99 -14.14
CA PRO A 534 -32.13 -14.02 -14.67
C PRO A 534 -31.33 -15.04 -15.49
N GLU A 535 -31.74 -16.30 -15.49
CA GLU A 535 -30.97 -17.38 -16.13
C GLU A 535 -30.67 -17.11 -17.61
N ALA A 536 -31.62 -16.53 -18.36
CA ALA A 536 -31.41 -16.15 -19.76
C ALA A 536 -30.30 -15.10 -19.93
N GLU A 537 -30.21 -14.11 -19.03
CA GLU A 537 -29.18 -13.07 -19.09
C GLU A 537 -27.83 -13.61 -18.62
N ARG A 538 -27.85 -14.49 -17.60
CA ARG A 538 -26.66 -15.22 -17.14
C ARG A 538 -26.05 -16.05 -18.27
N GLN A 539 -26.88 -16.78 -19.00
CA GLN A 539 -26.47 -17.55 -20.18
C GLN A 539 -25.94 -16.64 -21.28
N ALA A 540 -26.65 -15.57 -21.63
CA ALA A 540 -26.21 -14.64 -22.69
C ALA A 540 -24.85 -14.00 -22.39
N ILE A 541 -24.61 -13.54 -21.16
CA ILE A 541 -23.30 -12.99 -20.74
C ILE A 541 -22.22 -14.08 -20.75
N GLY A 542 -22.55 -15.29 -20.30
CA GLY A 542 -21.61 -16.42 -20.32
C GLY A 542 -21.21 -16.84 -21.74
N GLU A 543 -22.16 -16.94 -22.66
CA GLU A 543 -21.91 -17.24 -24.08
C GLU A 543 -21.08 -16.15 -24.75
N LEU A 544 -21.37 -14.88 -24.45
CA LEU A 544 -20.59 -13.76 -24.95
C LEU A 544 -19.16 -13.80 -24.43
N ALA A 545 -18.96 -14.07 -23.13
CA ALA A 545 -17.63 -14.22 -22.54
C ALA A 545 -16.84 -15.34 -23.23
N MET A 546 -17.46 -16.50 -23.46
CA MET A 546 -16.80 -17.62 -24.14
C MET A 546 -16.54 -17.34 -25.63
N THR A 547 -17.40 -16.58 -26.29
CA THR A 547 -17.18 -16.12 -27.68
C THR A 547 -15.96 -15.22 -27.75
N ILE A 548 -15.84 -14.24 -26.84
CA ILE A 548 -14.67 -13.35 -26.75
C ILE A 548 -13.41 -14.15 -26.42
N THR A 549 -13.49 -15.13 -25.52
CA THR A 549 -12.38 -16.07 -25.24
C THR A 549 -11.94 -16.82 -26.50
N GLY A 550 -12.87 -17.24 -27.37
CA GLY A 550 -12.57 -17.87 -28.65
C GLY A 550 -11.82 -16.95 -29.61
N GLU A 551 -12.31 -15.71 -29.77
CA GLU A 551 -11.67 -14.68 -30.59
C GLU A 551 -10.27 -14.30 -30.07
N ALA A 552 -10.14 -14.16 -28.74
CA ALA A 552 -8.86 -13.90 -28.09
C ALA A 552 -7.87 -15.06 -28.34
N ARG A 553 -8.31 -16.31 -28.18
CA ARG A 553 -7.49 -17.50 -28.44
C ARG A 553 -7.02 -17.55 -29.90
N ALA A 554 -7.88 -17.21 -30.86
CA ALA A 554 -7.49 -17.10 -32.26
C ALA A 554 -6.46 -15.98 -32.48
N ARG A 555 -6.68 -14.80 -31.88
CA ARG A 555 -5.78 -13.64 -31.95
C ARG A 555 -4.39 -13.94 -31.39
N TYR A 556 -4.30 -14.47 -30.17
CA TYR A 556 -3.01 -14.84 -29.57
C TYR A 556 -2.34 -15.99 -30.34
N GLY A 557 -3.13 -16.92 -30.89
CA GLY A 557 -2.63 -17.94 -31.81
C GLY A 557 -1.94 -17.36 -33.06
N LEU A 558 -2.42 -16.22 -33.59
CA LEU A 558 -1.73 -15.47 -34.64
C LEU A 558 -0.42 -14.87 -34.12
N HIS A 559 -0.42 -14.27 -32.93
CA HIS A 559 0.80 -13.72 -32.33
C HIS A 559 1.90 -14.78 -32.23
N ARG A 560 1.57 -15.96 -31.71
CA ARG A 560 2.49 -17.10 -31.63
C ARG A 560 2.98 -17.54 -33.01
N ARG A 561 2.07 -17.67 -33.99
CA ARG A 561 2.40 -18.07 -35.36
C ARG A 561 3.40 -17.10 -35.99
N VAL A 562 3.16 -15.80 -35.89
CA VAL A 562 4.03 -14.77 -36.47
C VAL A 562 5.37 -14.70 -35.76
N ARG A 563 5.37 -14.77 -34.43
CA ARG A 563 6.60 -14.87 -33.64
C ARG A 563 7.45 -16.06 -34.08
N ASN A 564 6.85 -17.25 -34.15
CA ASN A 564 7.58 -18.47 -34.49
C ASN A 564 8.16 -18.42 -35.91
N ARG A 565 7.38 -17.98 -36.90
CA ARG A 565 7.89 -17.83 -38.28
C ARG A 565 9.02 -16.80 -38.35
N THR A 566 8.86 -15.67 -37.67
CA THR A 566 9.86 -14.59 -37.67
C THR A 566 11.17 -15.06 -37.05
N VAL A 567 11.11 -15.75 -35.91
CA VAL A 567 12.31 -16.28 -35.24
C VAL A 567 12.93 -17.43 -36.04
N SER A 568 12.12 -18.32 -36.61
CA SER A 568 12.60 -19.44 -37.43
C SER A 568 13.32 -18.97 -38.70
N ASP A 569 12.67 -18.09 -39.45
CA ASP A 569 13.11 -17.73 -40.80
C ASP A 569 14.16 -16.60 -40.78
N LEU A 570 14.04 -15.67 -39.83
CA LEU A 570 14.81 -14.41 -39.80
C LEU A 570 15.61 -14.23 -38.50
N GLY A 571 15.39 -15.06 -37.49
CA GLY A 571 15.98 -14.92 -36.17
C GLY A 571 17.49 -15.12 -36.14
N ALA A 572 18.07 -14.80 -34.98
CA ALA A 572 19.47 -15.04 -34.65
C ALA A 572 19.55 -15.74 -33.28
N ALA A 573 20.56 -16.60 -33.10
CA ALA A 573 20.74 -17.37 -31.87
C ALA A 573 20.71 -16.45 -30.63
N GLY A 574 19.88 -16.81 -29.64
CA GLY A 574 19.75 -16.09 -28.37
C GLY A 574 19.02 -14.74 -28.44
N LYS A 575 18.41 -14.36 -29.57
CA LYS A 575 17.65 -13.11 -29.70
C LYS A 575 16.14 -13.35 -29.83
N GLY A 576 15.35 -12.65 -29.02
CA GLY A 576 13.89 -12.57 -29.15
C GLY A 576 13.42 -11.34 -29.93
N LEU A 577 12.10 -11.22 -30.10
CA LEU A 577 11.49 -10.02 -30.68
C LEU A 577 11.61 -8.83 -29.71
N ASN A 578 11.76 -7.63 -30.26
CA ASN A 578 11.60 -6.40 -29.47
C ASN A 578 10.11 -6.03 -29.34
N GLN A 579 9.81 -4.94 -28.61
CA GLN A 579 8.44 -4.50 -28.39
C GLN A 579 7.67 -4.20 -29.69
N ARG A 580 8.32 -3.56 -30.68
CA ARG A 580 7.67 -3.23 -31.96
C ARG A 580 7.38 -4.48 -32.81
N LEU A 581 8.31 -5.43 -32.89
CA LEU A 581 8.08 -6.70 -33.58
C LEU A 581 7.07 -7.60 -32.86
N THR A 582 6.92 -7.45 -31.55
CA THR A 582 5.86 -8.14 -30.80
C THR A 582 4.49 -7.59 -31.21
N ALA A 583 4.39 -6.29 -31.49
CA ALA A 583 3.22 -5.61 -32.07
C ALA A 583 3.27 -5.56 -33.61
N TRP A 584 3.62 -6.68 -34.26
CA TRP A 584 3.79 -6.78 -35.72
C TRP A 584 2.54 -6.37 -36.51
N TRP A 585 1.35 -6.43 -35.90
CA TRP A 585 0.10 -6.06 -36.56
C TRP A 585 0.06 -4.57 -36.97
N ASP A 586 0.82 -3.72 -36.27
CA ASP A 586 0.96 -2.29 -36.53
C ASP A 586 2.02 -1.96 -37.59
N LEU A 587 2.74 -2.97 -38.09
CA LEU A 587 3.85 -2.77 -39.03
C LEU A 587 3.45 -3.22 -40.44
N ASP A 588 3.62 -2.34 -41.42
CA ASP A 588 3.70 -2.76 -42.82
C ASP A 588 5.03 -3.48 -43.10
N LEU A 589 5.16 -4.07 -44.28
CA LEU A 589 6.37 -4.84 -44.61
C LEU A 589 7.66 -3.98 -44.50
N PRO A 590 7.72 -2.73 -45.00
CA PRO A 590 8.89 -1.88 -44.80
C PRO A 590 9.26 -1.65 -43.33
N ALA A 591 8.30 -1.29 -42.48
CA ALA A 591 8.56 -1.06 -41.05
C ALA A 591 8.91 -2.36 -40.31
N PHE A 592 8.27 -3.47 -40.66
CA PHE A 592 8.58 -4.79 -40.13
C PHE A 592 10.03 -5.19 -40.45
N ARG A 593 10.44 -5.04 -41.72
CA ARG A 593 11.82 -5.30 -42.15
C ARG A 593 12.83 -4.42 -41.43
N ALA A 594 12.56 -3.14 -41.28
CA ALA A 594 13.44 -2.22 -40.55
C ALA A 594 13.68 -2.68 -39.11
N GLU A 595 12.63 -3.14 -38.42
CA GLU A 595 12.75 -3.67 -37.06
C GLU A 595 13.43 -5.05 -37.02
N VAL A 596 13.18 -5.93 -37.99
CA VAL A 596 13.91 -7.21 -38.15
C VAL A 596 15.41 -6.97 -38.32
N GLN A 597 15.79 -6.05 -39.21
CA GLN A 597 17.20 -5.65 -39.43
C GLN A 597 17.83 -5.09 -38.16
N LYS A 598 17.08 -4.29 -37.39
CA LYS A 598 17.56 -3.73 -36.13
C LYS A 598 17.84 -4.81 -35.08
N VAL A 599 16.97 -5.80 -34.95
CA VAL A 599 17.06 -6.85 -33.91
C VAL A 599 18.01 -7.97 -34.33
N PHE A 600 17.78 -8.56 -35.50
CA PHE A 600 18.46 -9.77 -35.96
C PHE A 600 19.67 -9.51 -36.86
N ARG A 601 19.88 -8.26 -37.32
CA ARG A 601 20.93 -7.91 -38.31
C ARG A 601 20.80 -8.74 -39.61
N ARG A 602 19.57 -9.14 -39.92
CA ARG A 602 19.16 -9.89 -41.11
C ARG A 602 17.99 -9.17 -41.76
N ASP A 603 17.72 -9.48 -43.02
CA ASP A 603 16.58 -8.96 -43.74
C ASP A 603 15.92 -10.09 -44.54
N ILE A 604 14.69 -9.84 -44.96
CA ILE A 604 13.97 -10.68 -45.89
C ILE A 604 14.61 -10.53 -47.27
N ALA A 605 15.09 -11.66 -47.82
CA ALA A 605 15.72 -11.69 -49.14
C ALA A 605 14.75 -11.20 -50.22
N LEU A 606 15.26 -10.48 -51.22
CA LEU A 606 14.44 -9.84 -52.27
C LEU A 606 13.40 -10.79 -52.89
N LYS A 607 13.82 -12.02 -53.21
CA LYS A 607 12.97 -13.06 -53.81
C LYS A 607 11.80 -13.52 -52.93
N ASP A 608 11.90 -13.33 -51.61
CA ASP A 608 10.91 -13.80 -50.64
C ASP A 608 10.00 -12.66 -50.17
N ARG A 609 10.24 -11.41 -50.60
CA ARG A 609 9.52 -10.23 -50.09
C ARG A 609 8.04 -10.25 -50.44
N ASP A 610 7.68 -10.66 -51.65
CA ASP A 610 6.28 -10.69 -52.07
C ASP A 610 5.48 -11.73 -51.27
N ASP A 611 6.07 -12.90 -50.97
CA ASP A 611 5.47 -13.91 -50.08
C ASP A 611 5.28 -13.36 -48.68
N TRP A 612 6.31 -12.72 -48.12
CA TRP A 612 6.23 -12.10 -46.81
C TRP A 612 5.21 -10.97 -46.75
N GLU A 613 5.11 -10.14 -47.79
CA GLU A 613 4.13 -9.06 -47.87
C GLU A 613 2.71 -9.60 -47.85
N ALA A 614 2.41 -10.54 -48.75
CA ALA A 614 1.10 -11.16 -48.86
C ALA A 614 0.73 -11.90 -47.56
N TRP A 615 1.65 -12.67 -47.00
CA TRP A 615 1.40 -13.44 -45.80
C TRP A 615 1.23 -12.57 -44.56
N LEU A 616 2.13 -11.59 -44.34
CA LEU A 616 2.04 -10.67 -43.21
C LEU A 616 0.77 -9.82 -43.32
N GLY A 617 0.44 -9.33 -44.52
CA GLY A 617 -0.82 -8.63 -44.81
C GLY A 617 -2.04 -9.47 -44.42
N ALA A 618 -2.07 -10.75 -44.79
CA ALA A 618 -3.15 -11.66 -44.41
C ALA A 618 -3.23 -11.90 -42.88
N GLN A 619 -2.08 -12.00 -42.18
CA GLN A 619 -2.10 -12.14 -40.72
C GLN A 619 -2.59 -10.85 -40.05
N ARG A 620 -2.20 -9.67 -40.55
CA ARG A 620 -2.62 -8.37 -40.04
C ARG A 620 -4.13 -8.19 -40.15
N GLU A 621 -4.69 -8.58 -41.29
CA GLU A 621 -6.14 -8.50 -41.52
C GLU A 621 -6.91 -9.44 -40.60
N ARG A 622 -6.47 -10.69 -40.43
CA ARG A 622 -7.07 -11.61 -39.44
C ARG A 622 -6.97 -11.07 -38.01
N HIS A 623 -5.83 -10.50 -37.64
CA HIS A 623 -5.66 -9.88 -36.33
C HIS A 623 -6.65 -8.73 -36.11
N ARG A 624 -6.84 -7.88 -37.12
CA ARG A 624 -7.81 -6.78 -37.09
C ARG A 624 -9.23 -7.28 -36.93
N GLN A 625 -9.61 -8.35 -37.65
CA GLN A 625 -10.93 -8.97 -37.56
C GLN A 625 -11.21 -9.50 -36.15
N HIS A 626 -10.30 -10.30 -35.58
CA HIS A 626 -10.46 -10.81 -34.22
C HIS A 626 -10.48 -9.67 -33.19
N THR A 627 -9.65 -8.64 -33.36
CA THR A 627 -9.64 -7.46 -32.46
C THR A 627 -10.97 -6.71 -32.52
N ALA A 628 -11.54 -6.50 -33.72
CA ALA A 628 -12.84 -5.87 -33.87
C ALA A 628 -13.97 -6.70 -33.22
N ALA A 629 -13.93 -8.02 -33.38
CA ALA A 629 -14.89 -8.93 -32.74
C ALA A 629 -14.81 -8.88 -31.21
N ILE A 630 -13.59 -8.87 -30.65
CA ILE A 630 -13.36 -8.71 -29.19
C ILE A 630 -13.93 -7.38 -28.71
N ILE A 631 -13.61 -6.27 -29.38
CA ILE A 631 -14.10 -4.93 -29.01
C ILE A 631 -15.63 -4.89 -29.03
N ALA A 632 -16.27 -5.39 -30.08
CA ALA A 632 -17.72 -5.43 -30.19
C ALA A 632 -18.34 -6.28 -29.06
N GLY A 633 -17.74 -7.44 -28.77
CA GLY A 633 -18.15 -8.30 -27.68
C GLY A 633 -18.01 -7.63 -26.30
N GLU A 634 -16.89 -6.97 -26.04
CA GLU A 634 -16.65 -6.24 -24.79
C GLU A 634 -17.64 -5.10 -24.58
N ILE A 635 -17.97 -4.35 -25.64
CA ILE A 635 -18.97 -3.28 -25.58
C ILE A 635 -20.35 -3.84 -25.21
N GLU A 636 -20.81 -4.88 -25.90
CA GLU A 636 -22.10 -5.50 -25.64
C GLU A 636 -22.17 -6.15 -24.25
N LEU A 637 -21.07 -6.78 -23.83
CA LEU A 637 -20.94 -7.38 -22.52
C LEU A 637 -21.02 -6.34 -21.41
N ASN A 638 -20.33 -5.22 -21.56
CA ASN A 638 -20.42 -4.12 -20.60
C ASN A 638 -21.82 -3.52 -20.55
N ARG A 639 -22.47 -3.33 -21.71
CA ARG A 639 -23.86 -2.85 -21.78
C ARG A 639 -24.80 -3.73 -20.95
N ARG A 640 -24.67 -5.06 -21.05
CA ARG A 640 -25.47 -6.02 -20.27
C ARG A 640 -25.15 -5.97 -18.78
N VAL A 641 -23.88 -5.95 -18.41
CA VAL A 641 -23.46 -5.87 -17.00
C VAL A 641 -23.91 -4.55 -16.36
N TYR A 642 -23.87 -3.42 -17.09
CA TYR A 642 -24.38 -2.15 -16.59
C TYR A 642 -25.88 -2.18 -16.28
N GLN A 643 -26.66 -2.94 -17.04
CA GLN A 643 -28.09 -3.14 -16.78
C GLN A 643 -28.32 -3.93 -15.48
N LEU A 644 -27.49 -4.94 -15.20
CA LEU A 644 -27.56 -5.71 -13.95
C LEU A 644 -27.23 -4.88 -12.70
N PHE A 645 -26.43 -3.82 -12.86
CA PHE A 645 -26.14 -2.85 -11.81
C PHE A 645 -27.08 -1.63 -11.83
N GLU A 646 -28.12 -1.65 -12.69
CA GLU A 646 -29.09 -0.57 -12.85
C GLU A 646 -28.46 0.81 -13.08
N LEU A 647 -27.34 0.86 -13.82
CA LEU A 647 -26.59 2.11 -14.01
C LEU A 647 -27.28 3.04 -14.99
N SER A 648 -27.36 4.32 -14.62
CA SER A 648 -27.83 5.40 -15.47
C SER A 648 -26.78 5.78 -16.53
N ALA A 649 -27.21 6.49 -17.57
CA ALA A 649 -26.32 6.96 -18.63
C ALA A 649 -25.20 7.90 -18.11
N GLU A 650 -25.46 8.66 -17.05
CA GLU A 650 -24.46 9.53 -16.42
C GLU A 650 -23.43 8.72 -15.64
N GLU A 651 -23.89 7.75 -14.84
CA GLU A 651 -23.00 6.85 -14.12
C GLU A 651 -22.10 6.09 -15.09
N ILE A 652 -22.65 5.52 -16.18
CA ILE A 652 -21.86 4.82 -17.21
C ILE A 652 -20.77 5.72 -17.78
N ARG A 653 -21.09 6.98 -18.15
CA ARG A 653 -20.08 7.93 -18.64
C ARG A 653 -18.96 8.18 -17.63
N LEU A 654 -19.29 8.31 -16.34
CA LEU A 654 -18.30 8.50 -15.29
C LEU A 654 -17.40 7.28 -15.12
N ILE A 655 -17.96 6.06 -15.17
CA ILE A 655 -17.17 4.82 -15.16
C ILE A 655 -16.21 4.76 -16.36
N GLU A 656 -16.70 5.10 -17.55
CA GLU A 656 -15.89 5.04 -18.76
C GLU A 656 -14.77 6.07 -18.78
N GLN A 657 -15.00 7.25 -18.21
CA GLN A 657 -13.98 8.30 -18.06
C GLN A 657 -12.94 7.95 -16.98
N SER A 658 -13.33 7.27 -15.90
CA SER A 658 -12.42 6.98 -14.78
C SER A 658 -11.49 5.79 -15.05
N THR A 659 -11.96 4.78 -15.80
CA THR A 659 -11.27 3.50 -15.98
C THR A 659 -10.11 3.56 -17.01
N LYS A 660 -10.06 4.58 -17.87
CA LYS A 660 -8.93 4.99 -18.75
C LYS A 660 -8.26 3.93 -19.66
N TYR A 661 -8.82 2.73 -19.82
CA TYR A 661 -8.31 1.72 -20.75
C TYR A 661 -9.18 1.62 -22.02
N GLN A 662 -8.63 1.07 -23.11
CA GLN A 662 -9.38 0.83 -24.37
C GLN A 662 -9.90 -0.60 -24.45
N TYR A 663 -11.03 -0.81 -25.13
CA TYR A 663 -11.47 -2.17 -25.44
C TYR A 663 -10.50 -2.83 -26.43
N GLY A 664 -10.33 -4.15 -26.31
CA GLY A 664 -9.45 -4.95 -27.15
C GLY A 664 -7.96 -4.90 -26.77
N GLU A 665 -7.61 -4.32 -25.62
CA GLU A 665 -6.22 -4.29 -25.10
C GLU A 665 -5.61 -5.71 -25.05
N VAL A 666 -4.29 -5.78 -25.26
CA VAL A 666 -3.51 -7.02 -25.38
C VAL A 666 -2.65 -7.23 -24.16
#